data_AF-A0A7D5UZC5-F1
#
_entry.id   AF-A0A7D5UZC5-F1
#
_cell.length_a   1.000
_cell.length_b   1.000
_cell.length_c   1.000
_cell.angle_alpha   90.00
_cell.angle_beta   90.00
_cell.angle_gamma   90.00
#
_symmetry.space_group_name_H-M   'P 1'
#
loop_
_entity.id
_entity.type
_entity.pdbx_description
1 polymer ?
#
loop_
_entity_poly.entity_id
_entity_poly.type
_entity_poly.pdbx_seq_one_letter_code
_entity_poly.pdbx_strand_id
1 'polypeptide(L)'
;MAQDKKKPPSAEPQETYSSGRVNREIRDVPDVRLLHYNDVYHVDAASAEPVGGLARFMTLCKEYQEGTQFENQPKILTLFSGDAFNPSLESSVTKGRHMVPVLNAIGTDCACVGNHDFDFGVKQFEYLVGKCTFPWLIANVLDPDLGEDVPIGNAKRTHMLTTSNGIKVGLIGLGEREWLATINSLPPNLVYKSASATARELVPKLREQGAEIVICLSHMREPNDNKLAEQTDGLIDIILGGHDHYYSHSFIKGTHVLRSGTDFKQLSYIEARRKTDGSKRWDFDVWRRDITSEVPEHEETAKLVGELTSKLQKSLSRPIGWTAMPLDARFSTVRIKESNLGNFVCDVMRRYHNADCTIMASGTIRGDQVYPPGVVRIKDITTCFPFEDPVVCLRVKGQAIWDALENGVSTYPALEGRFPQVSNIVFEFDPSREPGKRLNFMQIGGRPYNPEDVYVLVTRGYMGRGKDGYTSLLVSSEGGSAHEIVDEENGILISAILRQYFMALRTIGQWKRISDHWVDVAEQANVPLSPSHARDDSEKMLGLHKPPKTDDEAAGATWRGFLRRRVGLHKEPLNDDDDDHFDPHANHKDSSEEGGDEDLDMDLEILLLRKFWARWAKKAGVKSKVCEPLKDGDCAVDWTRVIAPVLEGRIRMVGGDS
;
A
#
# COMPACT_ATOMS: atom_id res chain seq x y z
N MET A 1 -2.12 -18.94 22.31
CA MET A 1 -0.76 -18.66 21.79
C MET A 1 -0.25 -17.39 22.45
N ALA A 2 0.85 -17.48 23.20
CA ALA A 2 1.43 -16.33 23.87
C ALA A 2 1.95 -15.34 22.82
N GLN A 3 1.38 -14.13 22.78
CA GLN A 3 1.92 -13.03 22.00
C GLN A 3 3.29 -12.69 22.57
N ASP A 4 4.34 -13.06 21.85
CA ASP A 4 5.69 -12.63 22.14
C ASP A 4 5.72 -11.10 22.10
N LYS A 5 6.16 -10.46 23.18
CA LYS A 5 6.29 -8.99 23.24
C LYS A 5 7.31 -8.58 22.18
N LYS A 6 6.85 -8.13 21.00
CA LYS A 6 7.69 -7.68 19.88
C LYS A 6 8.80 -6.76 20.40
N LYS A 7 10.05 -7.22 20.32
CA LYS A 7 11.23 -6.37 20.54
C LYS A 7 11.14 -5.15 19.62
N PRO A 8 11.57 -3.96 20.07
CA PRO A 8 11.60 -2.78 19.21
C PRO A 8 12.52 -3.05 18.00
N PRO A 9 12.22 -2.47 16.82
CA PRO A 9 13.09 -2.56 15.64
C PRO A 9 14.50 -2.09 15.98
N SER A 10 15.52 -2.74 15.42
CA SER A 10 16.92 -2.43 15.68
C SER A 10 17.74 -2.50 14.39
N ALA A 11 18.61 -1.51 14.19
CA ALA A 11 19.55 -1.48 13.06
C ALA A 11 20.54 -2.64 13.07
N GLU A 12 20.80 -3.24 14.24
CA GLU A 12 21.70 -4.36 14.41
C GLU A 12 21.13 -5.67 13.82
N PRO A 13 21.99 -6.58 13.33
CA PRO A 13 21.57 -7.91 12.89
C PRO A 13 20.82 -8.67 14.00
N GLN A 14 19.61 -9.11 13.68
CA GLN A 14 18.80 -9.97 14.54
C GLN A 14 18.80 -11.38 13.98
N GLU A 15 19.29 -12.35 14.76
CA GLU A 15 19.26 -13.75 14.37
C GLU A 15 17.81 -14.24 14.29
N THR A 16 17.39 -14.63 13.09
CA THR A 16 16.07 -15.23 12.82
C THR A 16 16.16 -16.74 12.94
N TYR A 17 17.26 -17.34 12.46
CA TYR A 17 17.53 -18.76 12.53
C TYR A 17 19.04 -19.00 12.53
N SER A 18 19.51 -19.94 13.35
CA SER A 18 20.88 -20.42 13.30
C SER A 18 20.93 -21.94 13.13
N SER A 19 21.85 -22.38 12.29
CA SER A 19 22.24 -23.79 12.13
C SER A 19 23.05 -24.32 13.32
N GLY A 20 23.50 -23.45 14.24
CA GLY A 20 24.42 -23.76 15.31
C GLY A 20 25.89 -23.84 14.87
N ARG A 21 26.19 -23.64 13.58
CA ARG A 21 27.56 -23.63 13.05
C ARG A 21 28.26 -22.28 13.15
N VAL A 22 27.52 -21.22 13.46
CA VAL A 22 28.06 -19.89 13.68
C VAL A 22 27.99 -19.59 15.17
N ASN A 23 29.14 -19.56 15.85
CA ASN A 23 29.23 -19.09 17.23
C ASN A 23 30.43 -18.12 17.38
N ARG A 24 30.51 -17.41 18.50
CA ARG A 24 31.56 -16.42 18.81
C ARG A 24 33.00 -16.97 18.68
N GLU A 25 33.18 -18.28 18.75
CA GLU A 25 34.50 -18.95 18.73
C GLU A 25 34.83 -19.64 17.40
N ILE A 26 33.83 -19.97 16.57
CA ILE A 26 34.00 -20.66 15.28
C ILE A 26 33.12 -19.96 14.24
N ARG A 27 33.75 -19.30 13.27
CA ARG A 27 33.10 -18.76 12.08
C ARG A 27 33.59 -19.52 10.86
N ASP A 28 32.91 -20.63 10.55
CA ASP A 28 33.10 -21.29 9.26
C ASP A 28 32.65 -20.33 8.15
N VAL A 29 33.55 -20.07 7.20
CA VAL A 29 33.26 -19.22 6.03
C VAL A 29 32.07 -19.81 5.26
N PRO A 30 31.05 -19.01 4.93
CA PRO A 30 29.91 -19.51 4.16
C PRO A 30 30.31 -19.88 2.73
N ASP A 31 29.70 -20.94 2.21
CA ASP A 31 29.87 -21.39 0.83
C ASP A 31 29.11 -20.48 -0.15
N VAL A 32 27.91 -20.02 0.24
CA VAL A 32 27.07 -19.08 -0.51
C VAL A 32 26.52 -18.02 0.43
N ARG A 33 26.48 -16.76 -0.03
CA ARG A 33 25.90 -15.62 0.69
C ARG A 33 24.75 -15.05 -0.13
N LEU A 34 23.62 -14.77 0.51
CA LEU A 34 22.44 -14.21 -0.14
C LEU A 34 21.94 -12.96 0.60
N LEU A 35 21.48 -11.97 -0.16
CA LEU A 35 20.55 -10.94 0.29
C LEU A 35 19.17 -11.22 -0.30
N HIS A 36 18.13 -11.05 0.50
CA HIS A 36 16.76 -11.20 0.05
C HIS A 36 15.86 -10.06 0.51
N TYR A 37 15.07 -9.53 -0.41
CA TYR A 37 14.00 -8.55 -0.17
C TYR A 37 12.80 -8.83 -1.10
N ASN A 38 11.64 -8.25 -0.78
CA ASN A 38 10.37 -8.45 -1.49
C ASN A 38 9.44 -7.23 -1.28
N ASP A 39 8.46 -7.06 -2.16
CA ASP A 39 7.36 -6.09 -2.04
C ASP A 39 7.84 -4.65 -1.76
N VAL A 40 8.37 -3.98 -2.77
CA VAL A 40 8.97 -2.65 -2.65
C VAL A 40 8.21 -1.62 -3.48
N TYR A 41 7.29 -0.91 -2.85
CA TYR A 41 6.43 0.05 -3.53
C TYR A 41 6.93 1.48 -3.37
N HIS A 42 7.34 1.84 -2.15
CA HIS A 42 7.73 3.21 -1.81
C HIS A 42 9.25 3.35 -1.68
N VAL A 43 9.84 4.32 -2.41
CA VAL A 43 11.27 4.63 -2.32
C VAL A 43 11.62 5.50 -1.12
N ASP A 44 10.66 6.27 -0.62
CA ASP A 44 10.82 7.17 0.52
C ASP A 44 10.67 6.44 1.87
N ALA A 45 11.25 7.03 2.92
CA ALA A 45 11.13 6.50 4.27
C ALA A 45 9.73 6.77 4.87
N ALA A 46 9.19 5.79 5.57
CA ALA A 46 7.96 5.90 6.33
C ALA A 46 8.16 6.65 7.66
N SER A 47 7.06 7.14 8.23
CA SER A 47 7.09 7.93 9.47
C SER A 47 7.34 7.11 10.76
N ALA A 48 7.13 5.80 10.70
CA ALA A 48 7.21 4.89 11.85
C ALA A 48 8.33 3.87 11.68
N GLU A 49 8.97 3.47 12.79
CA GLU A 49 10.01 2.44 12.75
C GLU A 49 9.43 1.04 12.46
N PRO A 50 10.17 0.19 11.72
CA PRO A 50 11.33 0.55 10.91
C PRO A 50 10.93 1.48 9.75
N VAL A 51 11.66 2.58 9.59
CA VAL A 51 11.32 3.64 8.63
C VAL A 51 11.51 3.19 7.18
N GLY A 52 12.39 2.23 6.90
CA GLY A 52 12.69 1.84 5.52
C GLY A 52 13.34 2.96 4.72
N GLY A 53 12.92 3.09 3.46
CA GLY A 53 13.47 4.05 2.50
C GLY A 53 14.72 3.52 1.79
N LEU A 54 14.76 3.74 0.48
CA LEU A 54 15.77 3.18 -0.40
C LEU A 54 17.19 3.61 -0.02
N ALA A 55 17.39 4.88 0.37
CA ALA A 55 18.72 5.39 0.69
C ALA A 55 19.37 4.68 1.89
N ARG A 56 18.59 4.39 2.94
CA ARG A 56 19.09 3.63 4.11
C ARG A 56 19.22 2.15 3.82
N PHE A 57 18.28 1.61 3.05
CA PHE A 57 18.34 0.23 2.59
C PHE A 57 19.60 -0.04 1.76
N MET A 58 19.99 0.90 0.90
CA MET A 58 21.22 0.82 0.11
C MET A 58 22.47 0.81 1.00
N THR A 59 22.52 1.60 2.08
CA THR A 59 23.62 1.53 3.05
C THR A 59 23.82 0.11 3.58
N LEU A 60 22.74 -0.57 3.97
CA LEU A 60 22.83 -1.95 4.46
C LEU A 60 23.19 -2.94 3.35
N CYS A 61 22.65 -2.77 2.14
CA CYS A 61 23.05 -3.60 1.00
C CYS A 61 24.54 -3.48 0.73
N LYS A 62 25.07 -2.26 0.71
CA LYS A 62 26.49 -1.96 0.52
C LYS A 62 27.36 -2.50 1.66
N GLU A 63 26.88 -2.46 2.90
CA GLU A 63 27.55 -3.10 4.04
C GLU A 63 27.83 -4.59 3.76
N TYR A 64 26.85 -5.33 3.23
CA TYR A 64 27.03 -6.75 2.91
C TYR A 64 27.74 -7.02 1.58
N GLN A 65 27.58 -6.15 0.60
CA GLN A 65 28.17 -6.29 -0.74
C GLN A 65 29.65 -5.91 -0.76
N GLU A 66 30.04 -4.87 -0.02
CA GLU A 66 31.34 -4.19 -0.16
C GLU A 66 32.08 -4.02 1.19
N GLY A 67 31.45 -4.38 2.32
CA GLY A 67 32.06 -4.26 3.65
C GLY A 67 33.33 -5.09 3.81
N THR A 68 34.35 -4.48 4.41
CA THR A 68 35.68 -5.11 4.61
C THR A 68 35.62 -6.41 5.41
N GLN A 69 34.62 -6.56 6.29
CA GLN A 69 34.35 -7.78 7.04
C GLN A 69 33.98 -8.99 6.17
N PHE A 70 33.69 -8.78 4.88
CA PHE A 70 33.30 -9.81 3.92
C PHE A 70 34.31 -10.02 2.78
N GLU A 71 35.46 -9.33 2.76
CA GLU A 71 36.44 -9.40 1.66
C GLU A 71 36.94 -10.82 1.35
N ASN A 72 37.06 -11.67 2.37
CA ASN A 72 37.54 -13.05 2.23
C ASN A 72 36.40 -14.07 2.07
N GLN A 73 35.19 -13.61 1.77
CA GLN A 73 34.00 -14.45 1.61
C GLN A 73 33.52 -14.41 0.14
N PRO A 74 32.72 -15.39 -0.31
CA PRO A 74 32.14 -15.33 -1.65
C PRO A 74 31.33 -14.05 -1.87
N LYS A 75 31.30 -13.58 -3.11
CA LYS A 75 30.43 -12.45 -3.49
C LYS A 75 28.98 -12.82 -3.20
N ILE A 76 28.26 -11.86 -2.64
CA ILE A 76 26.86 -12.04 -2.26
C ILE A 76 25.97 -12.01 -3.49
N LEU A 77 24.92 -12.85 -3.50
CA LEU A 77 23.87 -12.80 -4.50
C LEU A 77 22.66 -12.05 -3.93
N THR A 78 22.12 -11.10 -4.67
CA THR A 78 20.96 -10.31 -4.26
C THR A 78 19.71 -10.78 -5.01
N LEU A 79 18.75 -11.34 -4.28
CA LEU A 79 17.55 -11.95 -4.84
C LEU A 79 16.30 -11.17 -4.42
N PHE A 80 15.38 -10.99 -5.37
CA PHE A 80 14.16 -10.23 -5.17
C PHE A 80 12.91 -11.09 -5.45
N SER A 81 11.91 -11.03 -4.58
CA SER A 81 10.69 -11.84 -4.75
C SER A 81 9.48 -11.06 -5.27
N GLY A 82 9.70 -10.07 -6.15
CA GLY A 82 8.62 -9.43 -6.93
C GLY A 82 7.85 -8.33 -6.21
N ASP A 83 6.91 -7.73 -6.95
CA ASP A 83 6.14 -6.54 -6.56
C ASP A 83 7.01 -5.29 -6.38
N ALA A 84 7.49 -4.76 -7.51
CA ALA A 84 8.22 -3.50 -7.55
C ALA A 84 7.46 -2.39 -8.28
N PHE A 85 6.70 -2.70 -9.33
CA PHE A 85 6.27 -1.64 -10.26
C PHE A 85 5.01 -0.88 -9.84
N ASN A 86 4.17 -1.43 -8.98
CA ASN A 86 2.93 -0.83 -8.46
C ASN A 86 2.63 -1.50 -7.09
N PRO A 87 1.83 -0.92 -6.18
CA PRO A 87 1.21 0.40 -6.20
C PRO A 87 1.97 1.43 -5.37
N SER A 88 2.42 2.47 -6.05
CA SER A 88 2.99 3.67 -5.45
C SER A 88 2.50 4.94 -6.14
N LEU A 89 2.66 6.07 -5.47
CA LEU A 89 2.33 7.38 -6.04
C LEU A 89 3.15 7.64 -7.30
N GLU A 90 4.44 7.31 -7.24
CA GLU A 90 5.41 7.40 -8.30
C GLU A 90 5.05 6.47 -9.46
N SER A 91 4.59 5.26 -9.18
CA SER A 91 4.16 4.32 -10.21
C SER A 91 2.91 4.78 -10.95
N SER A 92 1.99 5.49 -10.29
CA SER A 92 0.77 6.01 -10.91
C SER A 92 1.10 6.98 -12.06
N VAL A 93 2.16 7.77 -11.89
CA VAL A 93 2.64 8.74 -12.90
C VAL A 93 3.65 8.11 -13.86
N THR A 94 4.64 7.36 -13.34
CA THR A 94 5.76 6.85 -14.14
C THR A 94 5.48 5.50 -14.79
N LYS A 95 4.35 4.87 -14.46
CA LYS A 95 3.98 3.50 -14.86
C LYS A 95 5.08 2.50 -14.54
N GLY A 96 5.60 2.55 -13.31
CA GLY A 96 6.68 1.70 -12.79
C GLY A 96 8.12 2.05 -13.22
N ARG A 97 8.31 3.00 -14.15
CA ARG A 97 9.66 3.33 -14.69
C ARG A 97 10.66 3.79 -13.64
N HIS A 98 10.20 4.43 -12.57
CA HIS A 98 11.06 4.91 -11.47
C HIS A 98 11.80 3.77 -10.74
N MET A 99 11.27 2.55 -10.73
CA MET A 99 11.89 1.42 -10.00
C MET A 99 12.98 0.70 -10.79
N VAL A 100 13.03 0.84 -12.11
CA VAL A 100 14.08 0.24 -12.93
C VAL A 100 15.49 0.70 -12.49
N PRO A 101 15.81 2.00 -12.39
CA PRO A 101 17.12 2.43 -11.90
C PRO A 101 17.38 2.01 -10.45
N VAL A 102 16.33 1.94 -9.62
CA VAL A 102 16.42 1.49 -8.22
C VAL A 102 16.87 0.03 -8.13
N LEU A 103 16.19 -0.88 -8.82
CA LEU A 103 16.50 -2.31 -8.78
C LEU A 103 17.88 -2.63 -9.37
N ASN A 104 18.27 -1.89 -10.43
CA ASN A 104 19.60 -1.98 -11.02
C ASN A 104 20.68 -1.47 -10.05
N ALA A 105 20.44 -0.36 -9.34
CA ALA A 105 21.38 0.20 -8.38
C ALA A 105 21.59 -0.68 -7.15
N ILE A 106 20.55 -1.40 -6.70
CA ILE A 106 20.64 -2.42 -5.64
C ILE A 106 21.60 -3.55 -6.03
N GLY A 107 21.78 -3.81 -7.33
CA GLY A 107 22.59 -4.93 -7.81
C GLY A 107 21.85 -6.26 -7.68
N THR A 108 20.56 -6.27 -7.99
CA THR A 108 19.73 -7.49 -8.00
C THR A 108 20.24 -8.45 -9.08
N ASP A 109 20.47 -9.72 -8.72
CA ASP A 109 20.95 -10.76 -9.63
C ASP A 109 19.81 -11.53 -10.29
N CYS A 110 18.65 -11.65 -9.61
CA CYS A 110 17.47 -12.29 -10.15
C CYS A 110 16.20 -11.90 -9.37
N ALA A 111 15.08 -11.80 -10.08
CA ALA A 111 13.78 -11.47 -9.49
C ALA A 111 12.69 -12.52 -9.80
N CYS A 112 11.75 -12.73 -8.88
CA CYS A 112 10.45 -13.32 -9.21
C CYS A 112 9.50 -12.23 -9.73
N VAL A 113 8.59 -12.60 -10.62
CA VAL A 113 7.48 -11.73 -10.99
C VAL A 113 6.42 -11.76 -9.89
N GLY A 114 6.02 -10.58 -9.41
CA GLY A 114 4.90 -10.39 -8.50
C GLY A 114 3.62 -10.00 -9.21
N ASN A 115 2.57 -9.79 -8.43
CA ASN A 115 1.28 -9.46 -9.01
C ASN A 115 1.12 -8.07 -9.52
N HIS A 116 1.61 -7.12 -8.75
CA HIS A 116 1.49 -5.72 -9.10
C HIS A 116 2.49 -5.30 -10.20
N ASP A 117 3.41 -6.20 -10.58
CA ASP A 117 4.31 -5.98 -11.73
C ASP A 117 3.58 -5.95 -13.08
N PHE A 118 2.37 -6.52 -13.16
CA PHE A 118 1.51 -6.49 -14.36
C PHE A 118 0.35 -5.49 -14.30
N ASP A 119 0.25 -4.65 -13.27
CA ASP A 119 -0.89 -3.74 -13.13
C ASP A 119 -1.03 -2.75 -14.30
N PHE A 120 0.08 -2.42 -14.96
CA PHE A 120 0.11 -1.59 -16.17
C PHE A 120 0.11 -2.39 -17.48
N GLY A 121 -0.17 -3.70 -17.40
CA GLY A 121 -0.24 -4.62 -18.53
C GLY A 121 1.10 -5.27 -18.92
N VAL A 122 0.99 -6.41 -19.62
CA VAL A 122 2.13 -7.26 -20.01
C VAL A 122 3.17 -6.53 -20.85
N LYS A 123 2.75 -5.68 -21.79
CA LYS A 123 3.67 -4.91 -22.64
C LYS A 123 4.52 -3.91 -21.84
N GLN A 124 3.92 -3.28 -20.82
CA GLN A 124 4.66 -2.36 -19.97
C GLN A 124 5.64 -3.14 -19.09
N PHE A 125 5.23 -4.28 -18.53
CA PHE A 125 6.12 -5.17 -17.81
C PHE A 125 7.34 -5.58 -18.65
N GLU A 126 7.14 -6.04 -19.89
CA GLU A 126 8.21 -6.41 -20.82
C GLU A 126 9.18 -5.24 -21.08
N TYR A 127 8.64 -4.04 -21.29
CA TYR A 127 9.44 -2.84 -21.47
C TYR A 127 10.31 -2.50 -20.25
N LEU A 128 9.75 -2.63 -19.03
CA LEU A 128 10.47 -2.33 -17.79
C LEU A 128 11.54 -3.39 -17.52
N VAL A 129 11.19 -4.67 -17.61
CA VAL A 129 12.11 -5.81 -17.42
C VAL A 129 13.22 -5.81 -18.46
N GLY A 130 12.95 -5.42 -19.70
CA GLY A 130 13.97 -5.26 -20.75
C GLY A 130 15.04 -4.20 -20.43
N LYS A 131 14.80 -3.35 -19.43
CA LYS A 131 15.75 -2.36 -18.92
C LYS A 131 16.42 -2.75 -17.59
N CYS A 132 16.01 -3.87 -16.99
CA CYS A 132 16.70 -4.46 -15.86
C CYS A 132 17.97 -5.18 -16.32
N THR A 133 19.01 -5.19 -15.50
CA THR A 133 20.28 -5.90 -15.79
C THR A 133 20.25 -7.38 -15.41
N PHE A 134 19.11 -7.88 -14.96
CA PHE A 134 18.91 -9.22 -14.39
C PHE A 134 17.60 -9.85 -14.90
N PRO A 135 17.50 -11.19 -14.92
CA PRO A 135 16.29 -11.87 -15.37
C PRO A 135 15.19 -11.90 -14.31
N TRP A 136 13.96 -11.87 -14.81
CA TRP A 136 12.73 -12.07 -14.04
C TRP A 136 12.17 -13.47 -14.29
N LEU A 137 11.68 -14.11 -13.22
CA LEU A 137 11.26 -15.50 -13.23
C LEU A 137 9.79 -15.67 -12.89
N ILE A 138 9.09 -16.49 -13.67
CA ILE A 138 7.84 -17.12 -13.27
C ILE A 138 7.61 -18.40 -14.07
N ALA A 139 7.55 -19.55 -13.42
CA ALA A 139 7.62 -20.84 -14.09
C ALA A 139 6.27 -21.47 -14.39
N ASN A 140 5.22 -21.02 -13.69
CA ASN A 140 3.96 -21.74 -13.57
C ASN A 140 2.74 -20.95 -14.05
N VAL A 141 2.96 -19.80 -14.70
CA VAL A 141 1.93 -19.06 -15.43
C VAL A 141 2.42 -18.85 -16.85
N LEU A 142 1.79 -19.58 -17.76
CA LEU A 142 2.21 -19.71 -19.15
C LEU A 142 1.24 -18.98 -20.06
N ASP A 143 1.77 -18.44 -21.15
CA ASP A 143 1.01 -17.78 -22.19
C ASP A 143 1.12 -18.61 -23.48
N PRO A 144 0.08 -19.40 -23.82
CA PRO A 144 0.08 -20.23 -25.03
C PRO A 144 0.29 -19.44 -26.32
N ASP A 145 -0.03 -18.13 -26.33
CA ASP A 145 0.15 -17.28 -27.50
C ASP A 145 1.64 -16.94 -27.73
N LEU A 146 2.48 -17.03 -26.68
CA LEU A 146 3.93 -16.92 -26.77
C LEU A 146 4.63 -18.27 -27.04
N GLY A 147 3.94 -19.38 -26.72
CA GLY A 147 4.40 -20.75 -26.92
C GLY A 147 4.00 -21.68 -25.77
N GLU A 148 3.99 -23.00 -26.02
CA GLU A 148 3.41 -24.00 -25.09
C GLU A 148 3.97 -23.97 -23.66
N ASP A 149 5.26 -23.66 -23.50
CA ASP A 149 5.96 -23.59 -22.21
C ASP A 149 6.63 -22.22 -21.99
N VAL A 150 6.10 -21.16 -22.61
CA VAL A 150 6.62 -19.80 -22.45
C VAL A 150 5.83 -19.07 -21.35
N PRO A 151 6.49 -18.57 -20.30
CA PRO A 151 5.82 -17.76 -19.29
C PRO A 151 5.29 -16.44 -19.80
N ILE A 152 4.26 -15.92 -19.12
CA ILE A 152 3.74 -14.58 -19.35
C ILE A 152 4.84 -13.51 -19.32
N GLY A 153 4.73 -12.52 -20.22
CA GLY A 153 5.67 -11.39 -20.30
C GLY A 153 7.08 -11.78 -20.71
N ASN A 154 7.24 -12.91 -21.41
CA ASN A 154 8.54 -13.45 -21.83
C ASN A 154 9.54 -13.65 -20.67
N ALA A 155 9.03 -13.82 -19.44
CA ALA A 155 9.85 -14.14 -18.27
C ALA A 155 10.46 -15.54 -18.40
N LYS A 156 11.53 -15.82 -17.64
CA LYS A 156 12.15 -17.15 -17.63
C LYS A 156 11.45 -18.06 -16.63
N ARG A 157 11.42 -19.37 -16.90
CA ARG A 157 10.94 -20.35 -15.89
C ARG A 157 11.98 -20.55 -14.79
N THR A 158 13.23 -20.70 -15.20
CA THR A 158 14.36 -20.98 -14.31
C THR A 158 15.59 -20.20 -14.75
N HIS A 159 16.54 -20.02 -13.84
CA HIS A 159 17.84 -19.42 -14.14
C HIS A 159 18.95 -20.10 -13.34
N MET A 160 20.17 -20.12 -13.88
CA MET A 160 21.34 -20.67 -13.21
C MET A 160 22.34 -19.54 -12.98
N LEU A 161 22.69 -19.29 -11.72
CA LEU A 161 23.78 -18.41 -11.34
C LEU A 161 25.00 -19.25 -10.94
N THR A 162 26.19 -18.71 -11.12
CA THR A 162 27.44 -19.30 -10.60
C THR A 162 28.09 -18.31 -9.67
N THR A 163 28.30 -18.70 -8.42
CA THR A 163 28.94 -17.85 -7.41
C THR A 163 30.42 -17.62 -7.73
N SER A 164 31.05 -16.65 -7.07
CA SER A 164 32.48 -16.34 -7.29
C SER A 164 33.44 -17.48 -6.95
N ASN A 165 33.02 -18.43 -6.11
CA ASN A 165 33.74 -19.65 -5.77
C ASN A 165 33.29 -20.89 -6.58
N GLY A 166 32.49 -20.70 -7.64
CA GLY A 166 32.15 -21.74 -8.63
C GLY A 166 30.92 -22.59 -8.31
N ILE A 167 30.16 -22.27 -7.25
CA ILE A 167 28.96 -23.01 -6.86
C ILE A 167 27.81 -22.63 -7.78
N LYS A 168 27.13 -23.64 -8.32
CA LYS A 168 25.97 -23.45 -9.21
C LYS A 168 24.68 -23.35 -8.41
N VAL A 169 24.00 -22.21 -8.52
CA VAL A 169 22.75 -21.88 -7.83
C VAL A 169 21.60 -21.95 -8.85
N GLY A 170 20.72 -22.94 -8.70
CA GLY A 170 19.52 -23.07 -9.52
C GLY A 170 18.37 -22.24 -8.94
N LEU A 171 17.78 -21.38 -9.76
CA LEU A 171 16.66 -20.51 -9.41
C LEU A 171 15.40 -20.92 -10.16
N ILE A 172 14.27 -20.93 -9.46
CA ILE A 172 12.92 -21.13 -10.02
C ILE A 172 11.99 -20.03 -9.50
N GLY A 173 11.18 -19.43 -10.39
CA GLY A 173 10.16 -18.44 -10.03
C GLY A 173 8.78 -19.08 -9.92
N LEU A 174 7.98 -18.81 -8.88
CA LEU A 174 6.61 -19.36 -8.75
C LEU A 174 5.61 -18.31 -8.24
N GLY A 175 4.44 -18.23 -8.88
CA GLY A 175 3.30 -17.41 -8.45
C GLY A 175 2.10 -18.24 -7.99
N GLU A 176 1.20 -17.64 -7.20
CA GLU A 176 -0.04 -18.31 -6.77
C GLU A 176 -1.14 -18.23 -7.83
N ARG A 177 -2.24 -18.98 -7.68
CA ARG A 177 -3.31 -18.97 -8.69
C ARG A 177 -4.21 -17.74 -8.53
N GLU A 178 -4.49 -17.42 -7.27
CA GLU A 178 -5.34 -16.34 -6.82
C GLU A 178 -4.83 -14.99 -7.33
N TRP A 179 -3.50 -14.87 -7.47
CA TRP A 179 -2.81 -13.83 -8.20
C TRP A 179 -3.49 -13.38 -9.50
N LEU A 180 -3.88 -14.33 -10.37
CA LEU A 180 -4.42 -14.00 -11.69
C LEU A 180 -5.77 -13.25 -11.59
N ALA A 181 -6.49 -13.45 -10.48
CA ALA A 181 -7.73 -12.75 -10.20
C ALA A 181 -7.51 -11.34 -9.63
N THR A 182 -6.28 -10.98 -9.22
CA THR A 182 -5.98 -9.66 -8.65
C THR A 182 -5.50 -8.64 -9.67
N ILE A 183 -5.16 -9.06 -10.89
CA ILE A 183 -4.67 -8.18 -11.95
C ILE A 183 -5.83 -7.68 -12.82
N ASN A 184 -5.80 -6.38 -13.14
CA ASN A 184 -6.80 -5.71 -13.96
C ASN A 184 -6.85 -6.24 -15.40
N SER A 185 -5.70 -6.39 -16.05
CA SER A 185 -5.58 -6.76 -17.45
C SER A 185 -4.56 -7.87 -17.64
N LEU A 186 -5.03 -9.05 -18.03
CA LEU A 186 -4.23 -10.21 -18.37
C LEU A 186 -4.74 -10.81 -19.68
N PRO A 187 -3.88 -11.50 -20.45
CA PRO A 187 -4.31 -12.30 -21.60
C PRO A 187 -5.39 -13.32 -21.18
N PRO A 188 -6.43 -13.55 -22.01
CA PRO A 188 -7.58 -14.37 -21.65
C PRO A 188 -7.28 -15.88 -21.54
N ASN A 189 -6.14 -16.35 -22.07
CA ASN A 189 -5.83 -17.78 -22.22
C ASN A 189 -4.63 -18.26 -21.39
N LEU A 190 -4.30 -17.57 -20.29
CA LEU A 190 -3.19 -17.96 -19.44
C LEU A 190 -3.42 -19.35 -18.82
N VAL A 191 -2.37 -20.18 -18.84
CA VAL A 191 -2.37 -21.51 -18.25
C VAL A 191 -1.62 -21.47 -16.93
N TYR A 192 -2.35 -21.66 -15.83
CA TYR A 192 -1.78 -21.85 -14.50
C TYR A 192 -1.43 -23.32 -14.26
N LYS A 193 -0.16 -23.62 -13.99
CA LYS A 193 0.31 -24.90 -13.47
C LYS A 193 0.48 -24.79 -11.95
N SER A 194 0.12 -25.85 -11.21
CA SER A 194 0.32 -25.88 -9.75
C SER A 194 1.79 -25.62 -9.40
N ALA A 195 2.05 -24.73 -8.44
CA ALA A 195 3.41 -24.43 -7.98
C ALA A 195 4.21 -25.69 -7.59
N SER A 196 3.61 -26.58 -6.79
CA SER A 196 4.24 -27.85 -6.38
C SER A 196 4.49 -28.80 -7.55
N ALA A 197 3.59 -28.87 -8.52
CA ALA A 197 3.77 -29.71 -9.71
C ALA A 197 4.93 -29.18 -10.57
N THR A 198 4.97 -27.86 -10.79
CA THR A 198 6.03 -27.18 -11.54
C THR A 198 7.39 -27.33 -10.85
N ALA A 199 7.44 -27.22 -9.52
CA ALA A 199 8.67 -27.46 -8.77
C ALA A 199 9.17 -28.91 -8.91
N ARG A 200 8.28 -29.90 -8.81
CA ARG A 200 8.62 -31.33 -9.01
C ARG A 200 9.11 -31.62 -10.44
N GLU A 201 8.66 -30.85 -11.42
CA GLU A 201 9.10 -30.99 -12.80
C GLU A 201 10.48 -30.35 -13.04
N LEU A 202 10.68 -29.12 -12.56
CA LEU A 202 11.82 -28.28 -12.97
C LEU A 202 13.03 -28.38 -12.05
N VAL A 203 12.84 -28.64 -10.75
CA VAL A 203 13.96 -28.74 -9.81
C VAL A 203 14.89 -29.90 -10.15
N PRO A 204 14.42 -31.12 -10.48
CA PRO A 204 15.30 -32.20 -10.94
C PRO A 204 16.12 -31.82 -12.18
N LYS A 205 15.50 -31.14 -13.15
CA LYS A 205 16.19 -30.66 -14.37
C LYS A 205 17.30 -29.65 -14.04
N LEU A 206 17.07 -28.75 -13.06
CA LEU A 206 18.12 -27.85 -12.57
C LEU A 206 19.28 -28.61 -11.93
N ARG A 207 19.00 -29.66 -11.14
CA ARG A 207 20.02 -30.52 -10.56
C ARG A 207 20.81 -31.29 -11.61
N GLU A 208 20.15 -31.81 -12.64
CA GLU A 208 20.80 -32.46 -13.79
C GLU A 208 21.73 -31.51 -14.56
N GLN A 209 21.37 -30.23 -14.66
CA GLN A 209 22.22 -29.17 -15.21
C GLN A 209 23.39 -28.78 -14.28
N GLY A 210 23.43 -29.33 -13.07
CA GLY A 210 24.51 -29.18 -12.10
C GLY A 210 24.24 -28.20 -10.97
N ALA A 211 22.99 -27.77 -10.72
CA ALA A 211 22.68 -26.94 -9.55
C ALA A 211 23.02 -27.68 -8.25
N GLU A 212 23.89 -27.08 -7.44
CA GLU A 212 24.31 -27.61 -6.13
C GLU A 212 23.40 -27.12 -4.99
N ILE A 213 22.83 -25.92 -5.13
CA ILE A 213 21.74 -25.39 -4.29
C ILE A 213 20.57 -24.96 -5.19
N VAL A 214 19.33 -25.21 -4.77
CA VAL A 214 18.13 -24.76 -5.48
C VAL A 214 17.30 -23.86 -4.58
N ILE A 215 17.08 -22.64 -5.07
CA ILE A 215 16.34 -21.58 -4.40
C ILE A 215 15.07 -21.31 -5.22
N CYS A 216 13.93 -21.32 -4.53
CA CYS A 216 12.67 -20.86 -5.11
C CYS A 216 12.47 -19.40 -4.76
N LEU A 217 12.33 -18.53 -5.75
CA LEU A 217 11.79 -17.18 -5.58
C LEU A 217 10.28 -17.29 -5.80
N SER A 218 9.48 -16.99 -4.80
CA SER A 218 8.02 -17.09 -4.89
C SER A 218 7.33 -15.76 -4.61
N HIS A 219 6.27 -15.51 -5.36
CA HIS A 219 5.32 -14.44 -5.08
C HIS A 219 3.94 -15.06 -4.82
N MET A 220 3.84 -15.74 -3.69
CA MET A 220 2.64 -16.43 -3.19
C MET A 220 2.40 -15.97 -1.76
N ARG A 221 1.25 -16.29 -1.15
CA ARG A 221 1.05 -16.13 0.30
C ARG A 221 1.80 -17.17 1.12
N GLU A 222 2.06 -16.86 2.39
CA GLU A 222 2.73 -17.74 3.36
C GLU A 222 2.10 -19.14 3.43
N PRO A 223 0.75 -19.31 3.48
CA PRO A 223 0.16 -20.65 3.48
C PRO A 223 0.48 -21.46 2.22
N ASN A 224 0.58 -20.79 1.05
CA ASN A 224 0.92 -21.44 -0.21
C ASN A 224 2.40 -21.79 -0.31
N ASP A 225 3.30 -20.96 0.22
CA ASP A 225 4.72 -21.30 0.35
C ASP A 225 4.96 -22.44 1.33
N ASN A 226 4.28 -22.43 2.48
CA ASN A 226 4.34 -23.52 3.45
C ASN A 226 3.84 -24.83 2.84
N LYS A 227 2.72 -24.78 2.10
CA LYS A 227 2.18 -25.92 1.35
C LYS A 227 3.16 -26.42 0.28
N LEU A 228 3.85 -25.51 -0.42
CA LEU A 228 4.89 -25.86 -1.38
C LEU A 228 6.03 -26.63 -0.68
N ALA A 229 6.52 -26.14 0.45
CA ALA A 229 7.54 -26.82 1.25
C ALA A 229 7.07 -28.22 1.70
N GLU A 230 5.85 -28.33 2.22
CA GLU A 230 5.27 -29.61 2.66
C GLU A 230 5.13 -30.65 1.53
N GLN A 231 4.78 -30.19 0.34
CA GLN A 231 4.52 -31.03 -0.84
C GLN A 231 5.78 -31.32 -1.66
N THR A 232 6.85 -30.56 -1.48
CA THR A 232 8.12 -30.79 -2.17
C THR A 232 9.11 -31.59 -1.33
N ASP A 233 8.87 -31.73 -0.02
CA ASP A 233 9.57 -32.64 0.89
C ASP A 233 11.10 -32.53 0.80
N GLY A 234 11.60 -31.31 0.92
CA GLY A 234 13.03 -31.02 0.85
C GLY A 234 13.60 -30.95 -0.57
N LEU A 235 12.83 -31.12 -1.65
CA LEU A 235 13.34 -30.95 -3.02
C LEU A 235 13.95 -29.56 -3.27
N ILE A 236 13.38 -28.52 -2.64
CA ILE A 236 13.88 -27.15 -2.63
C ILE A 236 14.68 -26.93 -1.32
N ASP A 237 15.84 -26.27 -1.38
CA ASP A 237 16.64 -26.01 -0.18
C ASP A 237 16.08 -24.83 0.62
N ILE A 238 15.70 -23.75 -0.06
CA ILE A 238 15.09 -22.56 0.54
C ILE A 238 14.09 -21.91 -0.43
N ILE A 239 12.96 -21.48 0.12
CA ILE A 239 11.92 -20.68 -0.52
C ILE A 239 12.03 -19.26 0.02
N LEU A 240 12.24 -18.31 -0.88
CA LEU A 240 12.28 -16.88 -0.61
C LEU A 240 11.00 -16.28 -1.19
N GLY A 241 10.08 -15.87 -0.31
CA GLY A 241 8.72 -15.46 -0.64
C GLY A 241 8.45 -13.97 -0.54
N GLY A 242 7.27 -13.55 -1.00
CA GLY A 242 6.75 -12.18 -0.93
C GLY A 242 5.24 -12.10 -0.64
N HIS A 243 4.56 -11.09 -1.20
CA HIS A 243 3.11 -10.85 -1.24
C HIS A 243 2.41 -10.48 0.08
N ASP A 244 2.84 -11.00 1.24
CA ASP A 244 2.14 -10.80 2.51
C ASP A 244 2.53 -9.52 3.30
N HIS A 245 3.61 -8.85 2.89
CA HIS A 245 4.11 -7.59 3.47
C HIS A 245 4.60 -7.66 4.93
N TYR A 246 4.89 -8.86 5.44
CA TYR A 246 5.52 -9.02 6.76
C TYR A 246 6.73 -9.95 6.73
N TYR A 247 7.61 -9.77 7.71
CA TYR A 247 8.77 -10.62 7.92
C TYR A 247 8.35 -11.89 8.65
N SER A 248 8.69 -13.06 8.09
CA SER A 248 8.44 -14.36 8.70
C SER A 248 9.46 -15.40 8.25
N HIS A 249 9.72 -16.37 9.11
CA HIS A 249 10.56 -17.51 8.82
C HIS A 249 9.92 -18.77 9.39
N SER A 250 9.93 -19.84 8.60
CA SER A 250 9.56 -21.18 9.03
C SER A 250 10.53 -22.22 8.46
N PHE A 251 10.60 -23.37 9.12
CA PHE A 251 11.37 -24.52 8.64
C PHE A 251 10.47 -25.74 8.56
N ILE A 252 10.20 -26.19 7.34
CA ILE A 252 9.16 -27.17 7.05
C ILE A 252 9.77 -28.29 6.21
N LYS A 253 9.75 -29.51 6.74
CA LYS A 253 10.26 -30.73 6.07
C LYS A 253 11.63 -30.56 5.40
N GLY A 254 12.55 -29.88 6.08
CA GLY A 254 13.91 -29.67 5.57
C GLY A 254 14.08 -28.48 4.64
N THR A 255 13.05 -27.69 4.38
CA THR A 255 13.09 -26.47 3.54
C THR A 255 12.84 -25.24 4.40
N HIS A 256 13.68 -24.21 4.23
CA HIS A 256 13.44 -22.89 4.83
C HIS A 256 12.42 -22.12 4.00
N VAL A 257 11.46 -21.46 4.64
CA VAL A 257 10.53 -20.52 4.01
C VAL A 257 10.73 -19.17 4.66
N LEU A 258 11.12 -18.16 3.89
CA LEU A 258 11.53 -16.85 4.40
C LEU A 258 10.87 -15.72 3.63
N ARG A 259 10.42 -14.70 4.36
CA ARG A 259 9.93 -13.41 3.86
C ARG A 259 10.70 -12.27 4.49
N SER A 260 10.99 -11.24 3.70
CA SER A 260 11.81 -10.10 4.11
C SER A 260 11.02 -8.80 4.30
N GLY A 261 9.73 -8.87 4.65
CA GLY A 261 8.95 -7.67 4.98
C GLY A 261 8.37 -6.96 3.76
N THR A 262 8.51 -5.63 3.69
CA THR A 262 7.97 -4.77 2.61
C THR A 262 8.64 -3.39 2.62
N ASP A 263 8.53 -2.62 1.53
CA ASP A 263 8.89 -1.18 1.41
C ASP A 263 10.28 -0.84 1.95
N PHE A 264 11.25 -1.70 1.65
CA PHE A 264 12.64 -1.56 2.10
C PHE A 264 12.79 -1.46 3.63
N LYS A 265 11.77 -1.87 4.41
CA LYS A 265 11.78 -1.79 5.88
C LYS A 265 12.60 -2.90 6.52
N GLN A 266 12.72 -4.04 5.85
CA GLN A 266 13.56 -5.14 6.29
C GLN A 266 14.38 -5.73 5.13
N LEU A 267 15.50 -6.33 5.50
CA LEU A 267 16.41 -7.06 4.62
C LEU A 267 16.80 -8.36 5.31
N SER A 268 16.87 -9.46 4.56
CA SER A 268 17.42 -10.72 5.08
C SER A 268 18.82 -10.97 4.52
N TYR A 269 19.78 -11.21 5.43
CA TYR A 269 21.10 -11.73 5.10
C TYR A 269 21.13 -13.23 5.44
N ILE A 270 21.57 -14.04 4.49
CA ILE A 270 21.55 -15.49 4.59
C ILE A 270 22.93 -16.05 4.24
N GLU A 271 23.42 -16.93 5.10
CA GLU A 271 24.63 -17.71 4.86
C GLU A 271 24.25 -19.17 4.69
N ALA A 272 24.68 -19.79 3.58
CA ALA A 272 24.49 -21.21 3.33
C ALA A 272 25.83 -21.95 3.35
N ARG A 273 25.85 -23.11 4.00
CA ARG A 273 27.03 -23.99 4.15
C ARG A 273 26.65 -25.40 3.77
N ARG A 274 27.52 -26.14 3.07
CA ARG A 274 27.29 -27.56 2.80
C ARG A 274 27.31 -28.36 4.09
N LYS A 275 26.36 -29.29 4.24
CA LYS A 275 26.39 -30.24 5.35
C LYS A 275 27.57 -31.20 5.21
N THR A 276 28.20 -31.52 6.34
CA THR A 276 29.34 -32.45 6.41
C THR A 276 28.92 -33.92 6.55
N ASP A 277 27.62 -34.19 6.70
CA ASP A 277 27.03 -35.53 6.87
C ASP A 277 26.88 -36.33 5.56
N GLY A 278 27.32 -35.76 4.43
CA GLY A 278 27.22 -36.38 3.11
C GLY A 278 25.84 -36.28 2.44
N SER A 279 24.85 -35.65 3.08
CA SER A 279 23.46 -35.57 2.59
C SER A 279 23.25 -34.68 1.35
N LYS A 280 24.30 -33.98 0.86
CA LYS A 280 24.23 -32.92 -0.17
C LYS A 280 23.24 -31.79 0.16
N ARG A 281 22.82 -31.67 1.43
CA ARG A 281 21.97 -30.59 1.93
C ARG A 281 22.81 -29.40 2.39
N TRP A 282 22.10 -28.34 2.73
CA TRP A 282 22.67 -27.07 3.19
C TRP A 282 22.21 -26.76 4.61
N ASP A 283 23.11 -26.21 5.41
CA ASP A 283 22.83 -25.52 6.66
C ASP A 283 22.70 -24.03 6.35
N PHE A 284 21.68 -23.38 6.95
CA PHE A 284 21.44 -21.96 6.77
C PHE A 284 21.51 -21.22 8.10
N ASP A 285 22.09 -20.03 8.07
CA ASP A 285 22.00 -19.04 9.13
C ASP A 285 21.37 -17.78 8.53
N VAL A 286 20.34 -17.25 9.20
CA VAL A 286 19.48 -16.18 8.68
C VAL A 286 19.43 -15.04 9.69
N TRP A 287 19.80 -13.85 9.23
CA TRP A 287 19.68 -12.61 10.00
C TRP A 287 18.73 -11.63 9.33
N ARG A 288 17.83 -11.09 10.15
CA ARG A 288 17.00 -9.93 9.82
C ARG A 288 17.77 -8.65 10.11
N ARG A 289 17.71 -7.69 9.19
CA ARG A 289 18.06 -6.29 9.44
C ARG A 289 16.82 -5.42 9.30
N ASP A 290 16.55 -4.61 10.31
CA ASP A 290 15.52 -3.58 10.23
C ASP A 290 16.16 -2.27 9.77
N ILE A 291 15.57 -1.64 8.75
CA ILE A 291 16.01 -0.35 8.25
C ILE A 291 15.37 0.72 9.13
N THR A 292 16.09 1.12 10.17
CA THR A 292 15.63 2.12 11.15
C THR A 292 16.18 3.50 10.84
N SER A 293 15.67 4.54 11.50
CA SER A 293 16.18 5.91 11.33
C SER A 293 17.64 6.09 11.74
N GLU A 294 18.21 5.15 12.51
CA GLU A 294 19.60 5.17 12.95
C GLU A 294 20.59 4.78 11.85
N VAL A 295 20.12 4.08 10.81
CA VAL A 295 20.94 3.73 9.65
C VAL A 295 21.19 5.01 8.83
N PRO A 296 22.45 5.37 8.53
CA PRO A 296 22.74 6.54 7.71
C PRO A 296 22.26 6.32 6.26
N GLU A 297 21.89 7.39 5.59
CA GLU A 297 21.49 7.35 4.18
C GLU A 297 22.71 7.27 3.27
N HIS A 298 22.63 6.44 2.23
CA HIS A 298 23.63 6.39 1.18
C HIS A 298 23.49 7.62 0.27
N GLU A 299 24.48 8.51 0.25
CA GLU A 299 24.38 9.84 -0.37
C GLU A 299 24.00 9.80 -1.86
N GLU A 300 24.62 8.92 -2.66
CA GLU A 300 24.31 8.82 -4.09
C GLU A 300 22.88 8.33 -4.33
N THR A 301 22.39 7.43 -3.47
CA THR A 301 21.03 6.92 -3.55
C THR A 301 20.02 7.96 -3.08
N ALA A 302 20.34 8.74 -2.05
CA ALA A 302 19.50 9.85 -1.62
C ALA A 302 19.32 10.88 -2.75
N LYS A 303 20.40 11.18 -3.50
CA LYS A 303 20.32 12.02 -4.71
C LYS A 303 19.43 11.40 -5.79
N LEU A 304 19.59 10.10 -6.08
CA LEU A 304 18.74 9.39 -7.03
C LEU A 304 17.25 9.46 -6.63
N VAL A 305 16.94 9.23 -5.35
CA VAL A 305 15.57 9.36 -4.83
C VAL A 305 15.06 10.79 -5.03
N GLY A 306 15.84 11.80 -4.65
CA GLY A 306 15.48 13.21 -4.84
C GLY A 306 15.25 13.58 -6.32
N GLU A 307 16.05 13.08 -7.25
CA GLU A 307 15.85 13.29 -8.68
C GLU A 307 14.57 12.62 -9.20
N LEU A 308 14.26 11.41 -8.73
CA LEU A 308 13.05 10.68 -9.10
C LEU A 308 11.78 11.32 -8.52
N THR A 309 11.85 11.86 -7.30
CA THR A 309 10.68 12.36 -6.58
C THR A 309 10.46 13.87 -6.71
N SER A 310 11.49 14.69 -6.91
CA SER A 310 11.39 16.17 -6.96
C SER A 310 10.34 16.70 -7.95
N LYS A 311 10.29 16.15 -9.17
CA LYS A 311 9.29 16.53 -10.19
C LYS A 311 7.86 16.14 -9.79
N LEU A 312 7.71 15.05 -9.06
CA LEU A 312 6.42 14.54 -8.59
C LEU A 312 5.93 15.31 -7.35
N GLN A 313 6.83 15.60 -6.42
CA GLN A 313 6.53 16.24 -5.14
C GLN A 313 5.89 17.63 -5.29
N LYS A 314 6.32 18.44 -6.28
CA LYS A 314 5.79 19.79 -6.49
C LYS A 314 4.31 19.78 -6.89
N SER A 315 3.92 18.90 -7.81
CA SER A 315 2.53 18.77 -8.26
C SER A 315 1.64 18.13 -7.19
N LEU A 316 2.18 17.15 -6.46
CA LEU A 316 1.41 16.33 -5.52
C LEU A 316 1.21 17.01 -4.15
N SER A 317 2.03 17.99 -3.79
CA SER A 317 1.89 18.75 -2.54
C SER A 317 0.75 19.78 -2.56
N ARG A 318 0.06 19.97 -3.70
CA ARG A 318 -1.07 20.91 -3.82
C ARG A 318 -2.19 20.56 -2.82
N PRO A 319 -2.63 21.52 -1.97
CA PRO A 319 -3.82 21.40 -1.15
C PRO A 319 -5.07 21.20 -2.02
N ILE A 320 -5.98 20.36 -1.57
CA ILE A 320 -7.30 20.19 -2.22
C ILE A 320 -8.44 20.30 -1.22
N GLY A 321 -8.22 19.96 0.05
CA GLY A 321 -9.26 20.02 1.07
C GLY A 321 -8.70 20.05 2.48
N TRP A 322 -9.59 19.85 3.45
CA TRP A 322 -9.23 19.88 4.86
C TRP A 322 -10.07 18.92 5.69
N THR A 323 -9.46 18.14 6.58
CA THR A 323 -10.13 17.18 7.48
C THR A 323 -9.93 17.50 8.95
N ALA A 324 -11.03 17.54 9.71
CA ALA A 324 -11.04 17.68 11.18
C ALA A 324 -10.66 16.38 11.90
N MET A 325 -10.79 15.27 11.20
CA MET A 325 -10.64 13.92 11.71
C MET A 325 -9.38 13.25 11.16
N PRO A 326 -8.65 12.47 11.98
CA PRO A 326 -7.66 11.56 11.43
C PRO A 326 -8.33 10.53 10.52
N LEU A 327 -7.81 10.30 9.32
CA LEU A 327 -8.33 9.32 8.36
C LEU A 327 -7.50 8.03 8.45
N ASP A 328 -8.11 6.92 8.85
CA ASP A 328 -7.40 5.65 9.07
C ASP A 328 -7.36 4.80 7.79
N ALA A 329 -6.23 4.78 7.10
CA ALA A 329 -5.99 4.01 5.88
C ALA A 329 -5.12 2.75 6.09
N ARG A 330 -4.84 2.36 7.34
CA ARG A 330 -3.96 1.22 7.66
C ARG A 330 -4.56 -0.09 7.17
N PHE A 331 -3.74 -0.99 6.62
CA PHE A 331 -4.20 -2.32 6.17
C PHE A 331 -4.77 -3.14 7.32
N SER A 332 -4.15 -3.02 8.50
CA SER A 332 -4.63 -3.61 9.76
C SER A 332 -5.96 -3.05 10.28
N THR A 333 -6.48 -1.97 9.70
CA THR A 333 -7.84 -1.47 9.96
C THR A 333 -8.74 -1.82 8.79
N VAL A 334 -8.45 -1.30 7.59
CA VAL A 334 -9.39 -1.30 6.47
C VAL A 334 -9.75 -2.71 5.98
N ARG A 335 -8.87 -3.71 6.19
CA ARG A 335 -9.08 -5.09 5.73
C ARG A 335 -9.78 -6.00 6.75
N ILE A 336 -10.07 -5.51 7.95
CA ILE A 336 -10.69 -6.33 9.02
C ILE A 336 -11.82 -5.63 9.78
N LYS A 337 -11.99 -4.31 9.62
CA LYS A 337 -13.02 -3.53 10.32
C LYS A 337 -13.37 -2.25 9.57
N GLU A 338 -14.41 -1.57 10.04
CA GLU A 338 -14.83 -0.26 9.53
C GLU A 338 -13.71 0.78 9.67
N SER A 339 -13.50 1.56 8.60
CA SER A 339 -12.64 2.74 8.60
C SER A 339 -13.46 3.98 8.27
N ASN A 340 -13.16 5.09 8.93
CA ASN A 340 -13.79 6.37 8.62
C ASN A 340 -13.41 6.90 7.24
N LEU A 341 -12.22 6.57 6.73
CA LEU A 341 -11.84 6.87 5.35
C LEU A 341 -12.64 6.01 4.36
N GLY A 342 -12.82 4.72 4.69
CA GLY A 342 -13.67 3.81 3.91
C GLY A 342 -15.10 4.33 3.81
N ASN A 343 -15.68 4.77 4.93
CA ASN A 343 -17.01 5.39 4.98
C ASN A 343 -17.10 6.63 4.09
N PHE A 344 -16.15 7.57 4.25
CA PHE A 344 -16.12 8.82 3.49
C PHE A 344 -16.10 8.57 1.99
N VAL A 345 -15.18 7.73 1.51
CA VAL A 345 -15.05 7.47 0.07
C VAL A 345 -16.28 6.76 -0.48
N CYS A 346 -16.81 5.77 0.25
CA CYS A 346 -18.03 5.09 -0.16
C CYS A 346 -19.23 6.05 -0.23
N ASP A 347 -19.33 7.01 0.70
CA ASP A 347 -20.37 8.03 0.70
C ASP A 347 -20.25 8.98 -0.48
N VAL A 348 -19.04 9.46 -0.77
CA VAL A 348 -18.76 10.34 -1.91
C VAL A 348 -19.12 9.63 -3.22
N MET A 349 -18.67 8.40 -3.41
CA MET A 349 -19.02 7.57 -4.57
C MET A 349 -20.53 7.40 -4.73
N ARG A 350 -21.24 7.07 -3.62
CA ARG A 350 -22.70 6.89 -3.63
C ARG A 350 -23.43 8.16 -4.04
N ARG A 351 -23.02 9.30 -3.46
CA ARG A 351 -23.66 10.60 -3.67
C ARG A 351 -23.41 11.14 -5.08
N TYR A 352 -22.20 10.94 -5.61
CA TYR A 352 -21.84 11.35 -6.96
C TYR A 352 -22.77 10.75 -8.02
N HIS A 353 -23.06 9.45 -7.90
CA HIS A 353 -23.94 8.74 -8.82
C HIS A 353 -25.41 8.68 -8.37
N ASN A 354 -25.77 9.35 -7.26
CA ASN A 354 -27.10 9.31 -6.66
C ASN A 354 -27.66 7.87 -6.50
N ALA A 355 -26.82 6.97 -6.00
CA ALA A 355 -27.11 5.55 -5.88
C ALA A 355 -27.69 5.16 -4.51
N ASP A 356 -28.27 3.95 -4.44
CA ASP A 356 -28.87 3.43 -3.22
C ASP A 356 -27.81 3.03 -2.20
N CYS A 357 -26.71 2.41 -2.64
CA CYS A 357 -25.64 1.93 -1.76
C CYS A 357 -24.29 1.82 -2.48
N THR A 358 -23.21 1.65 -1.70
CA THR A 358 -21.85 1.43 -2.22
C THR A 358 -21.19 0.28 -1.48
N ILE A 359 -20.46 -0.56 -2.23
CA ILE A 359 -19.49 -1.52 -1.69
C ILE A 359 -18.16 -1.29 -2.40
N MET A 360 -17.10 -1.15 -1.61
CA MET A 360 -15.72 -1.04 -2.07
C MET A 360 -14.86 -2.06 -1.36
N ALA A 361 -14.16 -2.91 -2.12
CA ALA A 361 -13.15 -3.80 -1.57
C ALA A 361 -12.02 -2.97 -0.93
N SER A 362 -11.68 -3.27 0.32
CA SER A 362 -10.67 -2.54 1.10
C SER A 362 -9.26 -2.56 0.50
N GLY A 363 -8.97 -3.54 -0.37
CA GLY A 363 -7.75 -3.59 -1.17
C GLY A 363 -7.54 -2.36 -2.06
N THR A 364 -8.62 -1.60 -2.31
CA THR A 364 -8.61 -0.29 -2.98
C THR A 364 -7.85 0.79 -2.20
N ILE A 365 -7.86 0.71 -0.86
CA ILE A 365 -7.23 1.70 0.03
C ILE A 365 -5.78 1.27 0.29
N ARG A 366 -4.80 2.02 -0.26
CA ARG A 366 -3.36 1.65 -0.27
C ARG A 366 -2.47 2.47 0.65
N GLY A 367 -2.99 3.47 1.36
CA GLY A 367 -2.15 4.43 2.07
C GLY A 367 -1.34 3.89 3.27
N ASP A 368 -1.71 2.73 3.83
CA ASP A 368 -1.15 2.08 5.03
C ASP A 368 -0.73 3.00 6.19
N GLN A 369 -1.47 4.09 6.42
CA GLN A 369 -1.14 5.08 7.44
C GLN A 369 -2.39 5.77 7.99
N VAL A 370 -2.20 6.59 9.02
CA VAL A 370 -3.25 7.49 9.53
C VAL A 370 -2.92 8.91 9.09
N TYR A 371 -3.72 9.46 8.19
CA TYR A 371 -3.60 10.86 7.78
C TYR A 371 -4.12 11.75 8.93
N PRO A 372 -3.32 12.69 9.45
CA PRO A 372 -3.73 13.55 10.55
C PRO A 372 -4.86 14.53 10.16
N PRO A 373 -5.56 15.10 11.16
CA PRO A 373 -6.33 16.33 10.94
C PRO A 373 -5.46 17.43 10.32
N GLY A 374 -5.99 18.12 9.33
CA GLY A 374 -5.25 19.12 8.56
C GLY A 374 -5.62 19.15 7.09
N VAL A 375 -4.75 19.79 6.31
CA VAL A 375 -4.85 19.88 4.85
C VAL A 375 -4.75 18.49 4.22
N VAL A 376 -5.70 18.17 3.36
CA VAL A 376 -5.66 17.03 2.45
C VAL A 376 -5.06 17.49 1.13
N ARG A 377 -4.05 16.78 0.65
CA ARG A 377 -3.30 17.10 -0.58
C ARG A 377 -3.56 16.07 -1.68
N ILE A 378 -3.16 16.41 -2.91
CA ILE A 378 -3.22 15.46 -4.03
C ILE A 378 -2.39 14.20 -3.72
N LYS A 379 -1.21 14.34 -3.11
CA LYS A 379 -0.36 13.20 -2.69
C LYS A 379 -1.13 12.23 -1.81
N ASP A 380 -1.98 12.73 -0.90
CA ASP A 380 -2.70 11.90 0.06
C ASP A 380 -3.76 11.05 -0.64
N ILE A 381 -4.54 11.64 -1.55
CA ILE A 381 -5.55 10.90 -2.33
C ILE A 381 -4.88 9.89 -3.25
N THR A 382 -3.86 10.30 -4.01
CA THR A 382 -3.25 9.43 -5.02
C THR A 382 -2.46 8.29 -4.36
N THR A 383 -1.83 8.53 -3.20
CA THR A 383 -1.22 7.46 -2.39
C THR A 383 -2.28 6.48 -1.88
N CYS A 384 -3.44 7.00 -1.49
CA CYS A 384 -4.49 6.16 -0.93
C CYS A 384 -5.26 5.37 -1.99
N PHE A 385 -5.43 5.93 -3.19
CA PHE A 385 -6.19 5.36 -4.31
C PHE A 385 -5.36 5.40 -5.61
N PRO A 386 -4.31 4.57 -5.72
CA PRO A 386 -3.37 4.62 -6.84
C PRO A 386 -3.89 3.93 -8.11
N PHE A 387 -4.96 3.14 -8.00
CA PHE A 387 -5.46 2.36 -9.12
C PHE A 387 -6.32 3.19 -10.08
N GLU A 388 -6.21 2.88 -11.37
CA GLU A 388 -6.89 3.57 -12.47
C GLU A 388 -8.18 2.85 -12.90
N ASP A 389 -8.71 1.94 -12.08
CA ASP A 389 -9.98 1.31 -12.38
C ASP A 389 -11.15 2.26 -12.04
N PRO A 390 -12.09 2.46 -12.99
CA PRO A 390 -13.18 3.42 -12.82
C PRO A 390 -14.25 2.94 -11.86
N VAL A 391 -15.01 3.89 -11.32
CA VAL A 391 -16.24 3.65 -10.57
C VAL A 391 -17.36 3.33 -11.55
N VAL A 392 -18.07 2.23 -11.30
CA VAL A 392 -19.21 1.74 -12.09
C VAL A 392 -20.47 1.72 -11.25
N CYS A 393 -21.62 1.77 -11.93
CA CYS A 393 -22.94 1.68 -11.30
C CYS A 393 -23.65 0.43 -11.79
N LEU A 394 -24.01 -0.46 -10.87
CA LEU A 394 -24.63 -1.74 -11.17
C LEU A 394 -26.06 -1.76 -10.64
N ARG A 395 -27.00 -2.24 -11.46
CA ARG A 395 -28.34 -2.61 -11.03
C ARG A 395 -28.33 -4.07 -10.62
N VAL A 396 -28.45 -4.32 -9.31
CA VAL A 396 -28.33 -5.67 -8.72
C VAL A 396 -29.48 -5.98 -7.77
N LYS A 397 -29.80 -7.26 -7.62
CA LYS A 397 -30.74 -7.72 -6.59
C LYS A 397 -30.11 -7.64 -5.21
N GLY A 398 -30.93 -7.51 -4.17
CA GLY A 398 -30.47 -7.58 -2.78
C GLY A 398 -29.65 -8.85 -2.51
N GLN A 399 -30.03 -9.99 -3.09
CA GLN A 399 -29.26 -11.25 -2.93
C GLN A 399 -27.81 -11.12 -3.40
N ALA A 400 -27.56 -10.42 -4.51
CA ALA A 400 -26.19 -10.23 -5.01
C ALA A 400 -25.34 -9.39 -4.04
N ILE A 401 -25.95 -8.41 -3.37
CA ILE A 401 -25.31 -7.59 -2.32
C ILE A 401 -24.99 -8.46 -1.09
N TRP A 402 -25.92 -9.32 -0.67
CA TRP A 402 -25.69 -10.27 0.42
C TRP A 402 -24.50 -11.19 0.11
N ASP A 403 -24.50 -11.79 -1.08
CA ASP A 403 -23.45 -12.72 -1.52
C ASP A 403 -22.09 -12.01 -1.66
N ALA A 404 -22.10 -10.75 -2.10
CA ALA A 404 -20.89 -9.93 -2.19
C ALA A 404 -20.27 -9.68 -0.81
N LEU A 405 -21.09 -9.36 0.20
CA LEU A 405 -20.62 -9.17 1.57
C LEU A 405 -20.17 -10.49 2.19
N GLU A 406 -20.84 -11.61 1.92
CA GLU A 406 -20.42 -12.96 2.36
C GLU A 406 -19.03 -13.30 1.81
N ASN A 407 -18.80 -13.06 0.51
CA ASN A 407 -17.47 -13.20 -0.08
C ASN A 407 -16.45 -12.28 0.63
N GLY A 408 -16.83 -11.02 0.87
CA GLY A 408 -15.97 -10.03 1.51
C GLY A 408 -15.47 -10.46 2.90
N VAL A 409 -16.29 -11.16 3.69
CA VAL A 409 -15.90 -11.65 5.03
C VAL A 409 -15.47 -13.12 5.06
N SER A 410 -15.49 -13.83 3.92
CA SER A 410 -15.26 -15.27 3.83
C SER A 410 -13.88 -15.73 4.31
N THR A 411 -12.86 -14.91 4.12
CA THR A 411 -11.45 -15.21 4.46
C THR A 411 -10.99 -14.58 5.77
N TYR A 412 -11.86 -13.81 6.46
CA TYR A 412 -11.54 -13.23 7.76
C TYR A 412 -11.03 -14.32 8.74
N PRO A 413 -9.98 -14.06 9.55
CA PRO A 413 -9.29 -12.78 9.77
C PRO A 413 -8.08 -12.52 8.85
N ALA A 414 -7.93 -13.23 7.73
CA ALA A 414 -6.86 -12.93 6.78
C ALA A 414 -6.99 -11.48 6.27
N LEU A 415 -5.85 -10.78 6.13
CA LEU A 415 -5.79 -9.37 5.68
C LEU A 415 -6.00 -9.25 4.16
N GLU A 416 -7.05 -9.87 3.66
CA GLU A 416 -7.42 -9.91 2.25
C GLU A 416 -8.01 -8.58 1.79
N GLY A 417 -7.66 -8.16 0.57
CA GLY A 417 -8.22 -6.94 -0.04
C GLY A 417 -9.74 -6.99 -0.23
N ARG A 418 -10.32 -8.20 -0.27
CA ARG A 418 -11.76 -8.39 -0.49
C ARG A 418 -12.65 -7.87 0.64
N PHE A 419 -12.14 -7.59 1.84
CA PHE A 419 -12.99 -7.11 2.94
C PHE A 419 -13.74 -5.82 2.55
N PRO A 420 -15.07 -5.71 2.77
CA PRO A 420 -15.86 -4.63 2.20
C PRO A 420 -15.89 -3.39 3.11
N GLN A 421 -15.64 -2.22 2.54
CA GLN A 421 -16.07 -0.93 3.08
C GLN A 421 -17.38 -0.52 2.40
N VAL A 422 -18.28 0.16 3.13
CA VAL A 422 -19.67 0.34 2.66
C VAL A 422 -20.24 1.74 2.89
N SER A 423 -21.24 2.11 2.08
CA SER A 423 -22.10 3.27 2.30
C SER A 423 -23.57 2.89 2.20
N ASN A 424 -24.37 3.41 3.13
CA ASN A 424 -25.81 3.16 3.25
C ASN A 424 -26.17 1.67 3.41
N ILE A 425 -25.21 0.87 3.89
CA ILE A 425 -25.35 -0.53 4.27
C ILE A 425 -24.90 -0.65 5.72
N VAL A 426 -25.67 -1.39 6.52
CA VAL A 426 -25.25 -1.83 7.85
C VAL A 426 -25.32 -3.34 7.88
N PHE A 427 -24.24 -4.02 8.26
CA PHE A 427 -24.23 -5.48 8.34
C PHE A 427 -23.51 -6.01 9.58
N GLU A 428 -23.93 -7.19 10.01
CA GLU A 428 -23.35 -7.95 11.12
C GLU A 428 -22.84 -9.29 10.61
N PHE A 429 -21.62 -9.66 10.99
CA PHE A 429 -21.03 -10.96 10.66
C PHE A 429 -20.40 -11.64 11.87
N ASP A 430 -20.39 -12.97 11.84
CA ASP A 430 -19.76 -13.84 12.83
C ASP A 430 -18.63 -14.64 12.16
N PRO A 431 -17.36 -14.37 12.50
CA PRO A 431 -16.21 -15.04 11.90
C PRO A 431 -16.06 -16.51 12.33
N SER A 432 -16.74 -16.95 13.40
CA SER A 432 -16.73 -18.34 13.86
C SER A 432 -17.56 -19.27 12.97
N ARG A 433 -18.46 -18.71 12.14
CA ARG A 433 -19.28 -19.46 11.20
C ARG A 433 -18.49 -19.82 9.93
N GLU A 434 -18.94 -20.88 9.27
CA GLU A 434 -18.37 -21.34 8.00
C GLU A 434 -18.38 -20.23 6.93
N PRO A 435 -17.30 -20.08 6.13
CA PRO A 435 -17.26 -19.15 5.01
C PRO A 435 -18.49 -19.26 4.09
N GLY A 436 -19.07 -18.12 3.71
CA GLY A 436 -20.32 -18.05 2.93
C GLY A 436 -21.61 -18.17 3.75
N LYS A 437 -21.50 -18.32 5.07
CA LYS A 437 -22.63 -18.26 6.02
C LYS A 437 -22.28 -17.40 7.24
N ARG A 438 -21.45 -16.37 7.06
CA ARG A 438 -20.95 -15.54 8.15
C ARG A 438 -21.85 -14.35 8.45
N LEU A 439 -22.66 -13.89 7.49
CA LEU A 439 -23.61 -12.80 7.71
C LEU A 439 -24.80 -13.25 8.56
N ASN A 440 -25.11 -12.43 9.55
CA ASN A 440 -26.27 -12.59 10.42
C ASN A 440 -27.38 -11.60 10.04
N PHE A 441 -26.99 -10.39 9.65
CA PHE A 441 -27.90 -9.28 9.44
C PHE A 441 -27.35 -8.32 8.39
N MET A 442 -28.26 -7.77 7.58
CA MET A 442 -27.98 -6.69 6.63
C MET A 442 -29.17 -5.75 6.53
N GLN A 443 -28.88 -4.46 6.40
CA GLN A 443 -29.83 -3.38 6.17
C GLN A 443 -29.28 -2.48 5.08
N ILE A 444 -30.12 -2.04 4.14
CA ILE A 444 -29.75 -1.14 3.05
C ILE A 444 -30.69 0.06 3.09
N GLY A 445 -30.16 1.29 3.10
CA GLY A 445 -30.98 2.50 3.11
C GLY A 445 -31.87 2.64 4.35
N GLY A 446 -31.46 2.07 5.48
CA GLY A 446 -32.28 2.03 6.69
C GLY A 446 -33.46 1.05 6.61
N ARG A 447 -33.55 0.20 5.58
CA ARG A 447 -34.60 -0.83 5.45
C ARG A 447 -34.03 -2.25 5.57
N PRO A 448 -34.74 -3.18 6.21
CA PRO A 448 -34.33 -4.58 6.26
C PRO A 448 -34.05 -5.13 4.87
N TYR A 449 -33.03 -5.98 4.78
CA TYR A 449 -32.70 -6.69 3.55
C TYR A 449 -33.89 -7.49 2.99
N ASN A 450 -34.07 -7.39 1.66
CA ASN A 450 -34.98 -8.23 0.89
C ASN A 450 -34.23 -8.76 -0.35
N PRO A 451 -34.18 -10.08 -0.59
CA PRO A 451 -33.42 -10.67 -1.69
C PRO A 451 -33.86 -10.22 -3.08
N GLU A 452 -35.15 -9.94 -3.28
CA GLU A 452 -35.73 -9.65 -4.60
C GLU A 452 -35.74 -8.16 -4.95
N ASP A 453 -35.55 -7.28 -3.97
CA ASP A 453 -35.50 -5.84 -4.22
C ASP A 453 -34.27 -5.50 -5.07
N VAL A 454 -34.44 -4.56 -6.00
CA VAL A 454 -33.38 -4.14 -6.93
C VAL A 454 -32.82 -2.81 -6.46
N TYR A 455 -31.50 -2.74 -6.39
CA TYR A 455 -30.75 -1.58 -5.92
C TYR A 455 -29.77 -1.10 -6.99
N VAL A 456 -29.51 0.20 -7.01
CA VAL A 456 -28.36 0.80 -7.68
C VAL A 456 -27.18 0.75 -6.71
N LEU A 457 -26.24 -0.14 -6.99
CA LEU A 457 -25.00 -0.33 -6.26
C LEU A 457 -23.86 0.38 -7.00
N VAL A 458 -23.15 1.27 -6.31
CA VAL A 458 -21.89 1.82 -6.80
C VAL A 458 -20.73 0.94 -6.33
N THR A 459 -19.83 0.63 -7.24
CA THR A 459 -18.61 -0.13 -6.93
C THR A 459 -17.50 0.22 -7.94
N ARG A 460 -16.40 -0.52 -7.96
CA ARG A 460 -15.36 -0.35 -8.99
C ARG A 460 -15.51 -1.39 -10.09
N GLY A 461 -15.09 -1.04 -11.32
CA GLY A 461 -15.06 -1.97 -12.46
C GLY A 461 -14.34 -3.28 -12.12
N TYR A 462 -13.27 -3.21 -11.32
CA TYR A 462 -12.60 -4.39 -10.74
C TYR A 462 -13.58 -5.39 -10.10
N MET A 463 -14.50 -4.91 -9.24
CA MET A 463 -15.51 -5.75 -8.60
C MET A 463 -16.63 -6.15 -9.56
N GLY A 464 -17.00 -5.27 -10.50
CA GLY A 464 -17.97 -5.57 -11.57
C GLY A 464 -17.52 -6.71 -12.50
N ARG A 465 -16.21 -6.88 -12.71
CA ARG A 465 -15.62 -8.03 -13.41
C ARG A 465 -15.46 -9.28 -12.54
N GLY A 466 -16.05 -9.30 -11.34
CA GLY A 466 -16.02 -10.42 -10.40
C GLY A 466 -14.66 -10.68 -9.74
N LYS A 467 -13.71 -9.75 -9.83
CA LYS A 467 -12.38 -9.87 -9.22
C LYS A 467 -12.48 -9.87 -7.69
N ASP A 468 -11.44 -10.35 -6.99
CA ASP A 468 -11.47 -10.63 -5.54
C ASP A 468 -12.60 -11.58 -5.08
N GLY A 469 -13.18 -12.36 -6.00
CA GLY A 469 -14.25 -13.32 -5.72
C GLY A 469 -15.66 -12.70 -5.72
N TYR A 470 -15.81 -11.43 -6.10
CA TYR A 470 -17.09 -10.72 -6.21
C TYR A 470 -17.95 -11.17 -7.41
N THR A 471 -17.99 -12.48 -7.65
CA THR A 471 -18.73 -13.11 -8.77
C THR A 471 -20.23 -12.82 -8.76
N SER A 472 -20.82 -12.52 -7.60
CA SER A 472 -22.22 -12.09 -7.49
C SER A 472 -22.48 -10.71 -8.13
N LEU A 473 -21.44 -9.89 -8.29
CA LEU A 473 -21.48 -8.58 -8.95
C LEU A 473 -21.04 -8.64 -10.40
N LEU A 474 -20.76 -9.84 -10.94
CA LEU A 474 -20.30 -10.01 -12.32
C LEU A 474 -21.32 -9.40 -13.29
N VAL A 475 -20.82 -8.49 -14.13
CA VAL A 475 -21.62 -7.76 -15.11
C VAL A 475 -22.05 -8.65 -16.26
N SER A 476 -23.21 -8.36 -16.85
CA SER A 476 -23.79 -9.14 -17.96
C SER A 476 -22.87 -9.20 -19.19
N SER A 477 -22.08 -8.15 -19.44
CA SER A 477 -21.07 -8.08 -20.51
C SER A 477 -19.97 -9.14 -20.35
N GLU A 478 -19.65 -9.51 -19.10
CA GLU A 478 -18.67 -10.54 -18.71
C GLU A 478 -19.35 -11.89 -18.36
N GLY A 479 -20.63 -12.06 -18.71
CA GLY A 479 -21.38 -13.32 -18.52
C GLY A 479 -22.07 -13.47 -17.16
N GLY A 480 -22.17 -12.41 -16.37
CA GLY A 480 -22.87 -12.39 -15.08
C GLY A 480 -24.34 -11.93 -15.16
N SER A 481 -24.88 -11.52 -14.01
CA SER A 481 -26.29 -11.10 -13.87
C SER A 481 -26.49 -9.63 -13.52
N ALA A 482 -25.41 -8.90 -13.21
CA ALA A 482 -25.48 -7.48 -12.85
C ALA A 482 -25.61 -6.61 -14.12
N HIS A 483 -26.61 -5.72 -14.14
CA HIS A 483 -26.81 -4.82 -15.28
C HIS A 483 -26.08 -3.51 -15.05
N GLU A 484 -25.17 -3.13 -15.95
CA GLU A 484 -24.42 -1.88 -15.89
C GLU A 484 -25.32 -0.68 -16.24
N ILE A 485 -25.38 0.32 -15.36
CA ILE A 485 -25.99 1.63 -15.61
C ILE A 485 -24.90 2.60 -16.09
N VAL A 486 -23.74 2.53 -15.44
CA VAL A 486 -22.50 3.20 -15.84
C VAL A 486 -21.46 2.11 -15.96
N ASP A 487 -21.01 1.87 -17.18
CA ASP A 487 -19.95 0.92 -17.52
C ASP A 487 -18.55 1.53 -17.30
N GLU A 488 -17.51 0.77 -17.59
CA GLU A 488 -16.13 1.23 -17.41
C GLU A 488 -15.71 2.33 -18.38
N GLU A 489 -16.29 2.39 -19.58
CA GLU A 489 -15.98 3.43 -20.57
C GLU A 489 -16.50 4.80 -20.13
N ASN A 490 -17.65 4.83 -19.46
CA ASN A 490 -18.29 6.04 -18.96
C ASN A 490 -18.00 6.31 -17.47
N GLY A 491 -17.32 5.38 -16.79
CA GLY A 491 -16.97 5.49 -15.39
C GLY A 491 -15.84 6.49 -15.12
N ILE A 492 -15.79 7.01 -13.89
CA ILE A 492 -14.79 8.00 -13.46
C ILE A 492 -13.94 7.43 -12.32
N LEU A 493 -12.66 7.81 -12.26
CA LEU A 493 -11.74 7.36 -11.21
C LEU A 493 -12.15 7.89 -9.83
N ILE A 494 -11.93 7.09 -8.77
CA ILE A 494 -12.15 7.52 -7.38
C ILE A 494 -11.38 8.82 -7.08
N SER A 495 -10.12 8.89 -7.51
CA SER A 495 -9.28 10.08 -7.33
C SER A 495 -9.89 11.32 -7.99
N ALA A 496 -10.52 11.17 -9.15
CA ALA A 496 -11.20 12.25 -9.84
C ALA A 496 -12.52 12.66 -9.14
N ILE A 497 -13.34 11.70 -8.69
CA ILE A 497 -14.54 11.99 -7.89
C ILE A 497 -14.17 12.75 -6.61
N LEU A 498 -13.15 12.29 -5.89
CA LEU A 498 -12.71 12.95 -4.65
C LEU A 498 -12.17 14.36 -4.92
N ARG A 499 -11.41 14.57 -6.01
CA ARG A 499 -10.99 15.92 -6.43
C ARG A 499 -12.19 16.82 -6.71
N GLN A 500 -13.17 16.36 -7.50
CA GLN A 500 -14.39 17.13 -7.79
C GLN A 500 -15.19 17.45 -6.52
N TYR A 501 -15.28 16.50 -5.59
CA TYR A 501 -15.93 16.72 -4.29
C TYR A 501 -15.24 17.84 -3.51
N PHE A 502 -13.92 17.81 -3.41
CA PHE A 502 -13.16 18.86 -2.72
C PHE A 502 -13.20 20.21 -3.44
N MET A 503 -13.18 20.24 -4.78
CA MET A 503 -13.40 21.45 -5.58
C MET A 503 -14.77 22.06 -5.30
N ALA A 504 -15.83 21.25 -5.24
CA ALA A 504 -17.17 21.73 -4.90
C ALA A 504 -17.23 22.32 -3.48
N LEU A 505 -16.55 21.71 -2.51
CA LEU A 505 -16.45 22.26 -1.15
C LEU A 505 -15.71 23.59 -1.11
N ARG A 506 -14.69 23.78 -1.96
CA ARG A 506 -13.99 25.06 -2.13
C ARG A 506 -14.94 26.12 -2.68
N THR A 507 -15.68 25.83 -3.74
CA THR A 507 -16.67 26.77 -4.32
C THR A 507 -17.72 27.18 -3.28
N ILE A 508 -18.29 26.21 -2.55
CA ILE A 508 -19.25 26.50 -1.48
C ILE A 508 -18.62 27.30 -0.33
N GLY A 509 -17.35 27.04 0.01
CA GLY A 509 -16.58 27.79 0.98
C GLY A 509 -16.41 29.27 0.58
N GLN A 510 -15.98 29.51 -0.66
CA GLN A 510 -15.90 30.86 -1.24
C GLN A 510 -17.27 31.57 -1.25
N TRP A 511 -18.36 30.84 -1.50
CA TRP A 511 -19.71 31.41 -1.47
C TRP A 511 -20.17 31.77 -0.06
N LYS A 512 -19.62 31.17 1.00
CA LYS A 512 -19.89 31.59 2.39
C LYS A 512 -19.44 33.03 2.64
N ARG A 513 -18.42 33.51 1.92
CA ARG A 513 -17.96 34.92 1.94
C ARG A 513 -18.76 35.84 1.03
N ILE A 514 -19.60 35.32 0.14
CA ILE A 514 -20.45 36.17 -0.72
C ILE A 514 -21.50 36.88 0.13
N SER A 515 -22.10 36.24 1.15
CA SER A 515 -23.01 36.94 2.05
C SER A 515 -22.31 38.06 2.81
N ASP A 516 -21.09 37.82 3.29
CA ASP A 516 -20.29 38.82 3.99
C ASP A 516 -19.90 39.98 3.07
N HIS A 517 -19.53 39.68 1.82
CA HIS A 517 -19.27 40.68 0.79
C HIS A 517 -20.51 41.52 0.48
N TRP A 518 -21.70 40.93 0.36
CA TRP A 518 -22.94 41.68 0.13
C TRP A 518 -23.39 42.46 1.37
N VAL A 519 -23.08 41.99 2.58
CA VAL A 519 -23.28 42.74 3.83
C VAL A 519 -22.33 43.94 3.88
N ASP A 520 -21.04 43.76 3.57
CA ASP A 520 -20.06 44.85 3.50
C ASP A 520 -20.44 45.87 2.42
N VAL A 521 -20.91 45.41 1.25
CA VAL A 521 -21.43 46.28 0.19
C VAL A 521 -22.71 47.00 0.63
N ALA A 522 -23.60 46.35 1.37
CA ALA A 522 -24.82 46.97 1.89
C ALA A 522 -24.54 47.99 3.01
N GLU A 523 -23.56 47.72 3.87
CA GLU A 523 -23.05 48.64 4.89
C GLU A 523 -22.36 49.85 4.25
N GLN A 524 -21.54 49.64 3.22
CA GLN A 524 -20.94 50.72 2.43
C GLN A 524 -21.98 51.52 1.63
N ALA A 525 -23.08 50.89 1.22
CA ALA A 525 -24.19 51.52 0.52
C ALA A 525 -25.21 52.21 1.46
N ASN A 526 -24.97 52.22 2.78
CA ASN A 526 -25.80 52.90 3.78
C ASN A 526 -27.29 52.49 3.76
N VAL A 527 -27.57 51.22 3.41
CA VAL A 527 -28.94 50.69 3.38
C VAL A 527 -29.33 50.24 4.80
N PRO A 528 -30.48 50.69 5.37
CA PRO A 528 -30.89 50.25 6.70
C PRO A 528 -31.29 48.77 6.65
N LEU A 529 -30.40 47.91 7.12
CA LEU A 529 -30.69 46.48 7.33
C LEU A 529 -31.48 46.32 8.64
N SER A 530 -32.61 45.62 8.58
CA SER A 530 -33.23 45.06 9.79
C SER A 530 -32.40 43.86 10.25
N PRO A 531 -31.98 43.77 11.52
CA PRO A 531 -31.09 42.71 11.95
C PRO A 531 -31.88 41.40 12.07
N SER A 532 -31.68 40.49 11.12
CA SER A 532 -31.98 39.09 11.33
C SER A 532 -30.83 38.23 10.81
N HIS A 533 -29.70 38.28 11.53
CA HIS A 533 -28.91 37.10 11.79
C HIS A 533 -28.19 37.33 13.12
N ALA A 534 -28.59 36.55 14.13
CA ALA A 534 -27.75 36.38 15.31
C ALA A 534 -26.41 35.80 14.82
N ARG A 535 -25.35 36.62 14.88
CA ARG A 535 -24.01 36.07 15.09
C ARG A 535 -24.07 35.39 16.45
N ASP A 536 -24.24 34.08 16.44
CA ASP A 536 -23.98 33.30 17.64
C ASP A 536 -22.45 33.19 17.78
N ASP A 537 -21.82 34.29 18.22
CA ASP A 537 -20.38 34.37 18.55
C ASP A 537 -20.06 33.56 19.84
N SER A 538 -20.98 32.69 20.30
CA SER A 538 -20.87 31.96 21.56
C SER A 538 -20.32 30.53 21.43
N GLU A 539 -20.21 29.98 20.22
CA GLU A 539 -19.50 28.71 20.02
C GLU A 539 -17.99 28.98 20.08
N LYS A 540 -17.34 28.43 21.11
CA LYS A 540 -15.89 28.48 21.34
C LYS A 540 -15.14 27.72 20.23
N MET A 541 -15.08 28.30 19.03
CA MET A 541 -14.16 27.86 18.00
C MET A 541 -12.73 28.04 18.50
N LEU A 542 -11.83 27.10 18.19
CA LEU A 542 -10.41 27.26 18.49
C LEU A 542 -9.95 28.62 17.93
N GLY A 543 -9.28 29.44 18.75
CA GLY A 543 -8.87 30.81 18.44
C GLY A 543 -7.84 30.97 17.29
N LEU A 544 -7.80 30.03 16.35
CA LEU A 544 -6.92 29.94 15.19
C LEU A 544 -7.55 30.58 13.93
N HIS A 545 -8.64 31.33 14.04
CA HIS A 545 -9.21 32.10 12.93
C HIS A 545 -8.70 33.54 12.81
N LYS A 546 -8.37 34.20 13.92
CA LYS A 546 -7.96 35.62 13.87
C LYS A 546 -6.58 35.78 13.23
N PRO A 547 -6.40 36.59 12.16
CA PRO A 547 -5.10 36.75 11.50
C PRO A 547 -3.97 37.00 12.50
N PRO A 548 -2.74 36.55 12.21
CA PRO A 548 -1.61 36.71 13.12
C PRO A 548 -1.50 38.17 13.53
N LYS A 549 -1.40 38.41 14.85
CA LYS A 549 -1.35 39.78 15.38
C LYS A 549 0.06 40.37 15.27
N THR A 550 1.07 39.53 15.09
CA THR A 550 2.49 39.88 15.04
C THR A 550 3.21 39.04 14.00
N ASP A 551 4.33 39.55 13.49
CA ASP A 551 5.19 38.83 12.54
C ASP A 551 5.76 37.54 13.16
N ASP A 552 6.00 37.49 14.47
CA ASP A 552 6.39 36.26 15.18
C ASP A 552 5.28 35.18 15.20
N GLU A 553 4.01 35.59 15.25
CA GLU A 553 2.87 34.66 15.10
C GLU A 553 2.74 34.17 13.65
N ALA A 554 3.08 34.99 12.67
CA ALA A 554 3.06 34.65 11.25
C ALA A 554 4.23 33.75 10.83
N ALA A 555 5.43 34.03 11.35
CA ALA A 555 6.67 33.31 11.08
C ALA A 555 6.76 31.93 11.77
N GLY A 556 5.75 31.54 12.56
CA GLY A 556 5.70 30.24 13.23
C GLY A 556 6.49 30.15 14.54
N ALA A 557 7.12 31.24 14.98
CA ALA A 557 7.98 31.29 16.18
C ALA A 557 7.22 31.09 17.51
N THR A 558 5.88 31.16 17.49
CA THR A 558 5.02 30.92 18.65
C THR A 558 4.29 29.58 18.52
N TRP A 559 3.88 28.96 19.65
CA TRP A 559 3.06 27.73 19.63
C TRP A 559 1.79 27.88 18.79
N ARG A 560 1.17 29.06 18.81
CA ARG A 560 0.00 29.38 18.00
C ARG A 560 0.33 29.49 16.51
N GLY A 561 1.47 30.09 16.16
CA GLY A 561 1.99 30.14 14.79
C GLY A 561 2.33 28.74 14.25
N PHE A 562 3.02 27.92 15.05
CA PHE A 562 3.29 26.51 14.76
C PHE A 562 2.00 25.73 14.50
N LEU A 563 0.99 25.85 15.38
CA LEU A 563 -0.31 25.20 15.18
C LEU A 563 -1.01 25.67 13.91
N ARG A 564 -0.96 26.96 13.57
CA ARG A 564 -1.52 27.48 12.30
C ARG A 564 -0.83 26.89 11.08
N ARG A 565 0.51 26.80 11.11
CA ARG A 565 1.32 26.22 10.04
C ARG A 565 1.01 24.74 9.86
N ARG A 566 1.05 23.98 10.96
CA ARG A 566 0.72 22.55 11.03
C ARG A 566 -0.68 22.22 10.51
N VAL A 567 -1.68 22.99 10.93
CA VAL A 567 -3.09 22.77 10.55
C VAL A 567 -3.33 23.24 9.11
N GLY A 568 -2.46 24.10 8.55
CA GLY A 568 -2.51 24.53 7.16
C GLY A 568 -3.74 25.37 6.83
N LEU A 569 -4.24 26.16 7.78
CA LEU A 569 -5.46 26.97 7.61
C LEU A 569 -5.38 27.97 6.44
N HIS A 570 -4.16 28.41 6.08
CA HIS A 570 -3.89 29.40 5.04
C HIS A 570 -3.41 28.79 3.71
N LYS A 571 -3.34 27.45 3.61
CA LYS A 571 -2.84 26.79 2.41
C LYS A 571 -3.95 26.63 1.38
N GLU A 572 -4.00 27.55 0.42
CA GLU A 572 -5.01 27.56 -0.65
C GLU A 572 -4.43 26.94 -1.93
N PRO A 573 -5.26 26.29 -2.79
CA PRO A 573 -4.85 25.91 -4.13
C PRO A 573 -4.58 27.15 -5.00
N LEU A 574 -3.57 27.13 -5.87
CA LEU A 574 -3.33 28.17 -6.88
C LEU A 574 -4.48 28.23 -7.92
N ASN A 575 -4.66 29.39 -8.57
CA ASN A 575 -5.78 29.73 -9.47
C ASN A 575 -6.07 28.68 -10.57
N ASP A 576 -7.35 28.61 -10.95
CA ASP A 576 -8.00 27.56 -11.75
C ASP A 576 -7.62 27.50 -13.24
N ASP A 577 -6.76 28.40 -13.74
CA ASP A 577 -6.37 28.42 -15.17
C ASP A 577 -5.37 27.31 -15.55
N ASP A 578 -4.84 26.56 -14.57
CA ASP A 578 -3.95 25.41 -14.78
C ASP A 578 -4.66 24.03 -14.65
N ASP A 579 -5.98 24.00 -14.45
CA ASP A 579 -6.71 22.78 -14.06
C ASP A 579 -7.18 21.90 -15.25
N ASP A 580 -7.01 22.33 -16.50
CA ASP A 580 -7.64 21.64 -17.64
C ASP A 580 -6.89 20.43 -18.20
N HIS A 581 -5.60 20.22 -17.91
CA HIS A 581 -4.93 18.99 -18.30
C HIS A 581 -3.83 18.59 -17.31
N PHE A 582 -4.09 17.54 -16.51
CA PHE A 582 -2.99 16.73 -15.98
C PHE A 582 -2.30 16.03 -17.16
N ASP A 583 -1.42 16.74 -17.85
CA ASP A 583 -0.48 16.16 -18.81
C ASP A 583 0.87 15.95 -18.11
N PRO A 584 1.23 14.70 -17.74
CA PRO A 584 2.52 14.40 -17.13
C PRO A 584 3.73 14.65 -18.05
N HIS A 585 3.50 15.05 -19.31
CA HIS A 585 4.51 15.44 -20.29
C HIS A 585 4.57 16.94 -20.59
N ALA A 586 3.67 17.75 -20.03
CA ALA A 586 3.67 19.19 -20.26
C ALA A 586 4.76 19.91 -19.44
N ASN A 587 5.59 20.66 -20.15
CA ASN A 587 6.68 21.45 -19.58
C ASN A 587 6.12 22.77 -19.03
N HIS A 588 5.50 22.74 -17.84
CA HIS A 588 5.02 23.97 -17.18
C HIS A 588 6.20 24.75 -16.59
N LYS A 589 6.34 26.01 -17.05
CA LYS A 589 7.36 26.96 -16.56
C LYS A 589 6.93 27.57 -15.21
N ASP A 590 7.91 27.67 -14.33
CA ASP A 590 7.96 28.27 -12.99
C ASP A 590 6.90 29.29 -12.54
N SER A 591 6.41 29.09 -11.31
CA SER A 591 6.65 30.05 -10.22
C SER A 591 6.56 29.37 -8.83
N SER A 592 7.32 29.92 -7.86
CA SER A 592 7.60 29.44 -6.49
C SER A 592 8.43 28.14 -6.36
N GLU A 593 9.71 28.31 -6.01
CA GLU A 593 10.65 27.24 -5.62
C GLU A 593 10.57 26.92 -4.11
N GLU A 594 9.78 27.65 -3.29
CA GLU A 594 9.91 27.60 -1.82
C GLU A 594 8.92 26.68 -1.07
N GLY A 595 7.78 26.28 -1.67
CA GLY A 595 6.69 25.63 -0.90
C GLY A 595 6.83 24.11 -0.67
N GLY A 596 7.71 23.41 -1.39
CA GLY A 596 7.86 21.96 -1.31
C GLY A 596 8.67 21.49 -0.10
N ASP A 597 9.79 22.17 0.17
CA ASP A 597 10.73 21.80 1.23
C ASP A 597 10.18 22.13 2.63
N GLU A 598 9.50 23.29 2.79
CA GLU A 598 8.87 23.68 4.06
C GLU A 598 7.83 22.65 4.55
N ASP A 599 7.19 21.95 3.61
CA ASP A 599 6.15 21.00 3.90
C ASP A 599 6.67 19.65 4.37
N LEU A 600 7.81 19.23 3.83
CA LEU A 600 8.54 18.03 4.26
C LEU A 600 9.16 18.26 5.63
N ASP A 601 9.75 19.44 5.86
CA ASP A 601 10.29 19.84 7.16
C ASP A 601 9.20 19.84 8.23
N MET A 602 8.02 20.37 7.91
CA MET A 602 6.87 20.34 8.81
C MET A 602 6.35 18.92 9.09
N ASP A 603 6.27 18.05 8.07
CA ASP A 603 5.89 16.65 8.24
C ASP A 603 6.90 15.93 9.18
N LEU A 604 8.20 16.23 9.05
CA LEU A 604 9.27 15.74 9.92
C LEU A 604 9.18 16.27 11.35
N GLU A 605 8.96 17.57 11.55
CA GLU A 605 8.78 18.18 12.87
C GLU A 605 7.61 17.56 13.65
N ILE A 606 6.47 17.32 12.97
CA ILE A 606 5.30 16.69 13.56
C ILE A 606 5.61 15.25 14.01
N LEU A 607 6.34 14.52 13.19
CA LEU A 607 6.78 13.16 13.48
C LEU A 607 7.68 13.14 14.73
N LEU A 608 8.66 14.05 14.82
CA LEU A 608 9.53 14.20 15.99
C LEU A 608 8.74 14.54 17.26
N LEU A 609 7.78 15.47 17.17
CA LEU A 609 6.87 15.82 18.26
C LEU A 609 6.06 14.60 18.75
N ARG A 610 5.51 13.80 17.83
CA ARG A 610 4.77 12.58 18.17
C ARG A 610 5.67 11.56 18.88
N LYS A 611 6.87 11.31 18.34
CA LYS A 611 7.86 10.40 18.95
C LYS A 611 8.24 10.88 20.36
N PHE A 612 8.46 12.18 20.55
CA PHE A 612 8.74 12.79 21.85
C PHE A 612 7.59 12.58 22.83
N TRP A 613 6.37 13.00 22.48
CA TRP A 613 5.21 12.92 23.37
C TRP A 613 4.83 11.48 23.72
N ALA A 614 4.95 10.54 22.78
CA ALA A 614 4.74 9.12 23.05
C ALA A 614 5.77 8.56 24.05
N ARG A 615 7.06 8.89 23.87
CA ARG A 615 8.12 8.49 24.80
C ARG A 615 7.95 9.14 26.18
N TRP A 616 7.57 10.41 26.21
CA TRP A 616 7.28 11.15 27.44
C TRP A 616 6.09 10.54 28.18
N ALA A 617 4.95 10.32 27.52
CA ALA A 617 3.75 9.74 28.11
C ALA A 617 4.03 8.35 28.68
N LYS A 618 4.79 7.52 27.95
CA LYS A 618 5.24 6.20 28.41
C LYS A 618 6.11 6.30 29.67
N LYS A 619 7.07 7.21 29.72
CA LYS A 619 7.94 7.42 30.89
C LYS A 619 7.19 8.03 32.08
N ALA A 620 6.21 8.90 31.82
CA ALA A 620 5.41 9.57 32.83
C ALA A 620 4.24 8.71 33.36
N GLY A 621 4.02 7.51 32.81
CA GLY A 621 2.89 6.65 33.17
C GLY A 621 1.53 7.23 32.76
N VAL A 622 1.52 8.25 31.89
CA VAL A 622 0.30 8.90 31.42
C VAL A 622 -0.26 8.07 30.27
N LYS A 623 -1.48 7.56 30.42
CA LYS A 623 -2.21 6.97 29.30
C LYS A 623 -2.56 8.08 28.30
N SER A 624 -1.79 8.18 27.23
CA SER A 624 -2.14 9.04 26.09
C SER A 624 -3.36 8.43 25.39
N LYS A 625 -4.51 9.09 25.48
CA LYS A 625 -5.59 8.89 24.52
C LYS A 625 -5.41 9.90 23.39
N VAL A 626 -5.83 9.53 22.18
CA VAL A 626 -6.00 10.51 21.09
C VAL A 626 -6.96 11.57 21.64
N CYS A 627 -6.62 12.86 21.48
CA CYS A 627 -7.52 13.95 21.85
C CYS A 627 -8.91 13.70 21.26
N GLU A 628 -9.96 14.23 21.91
CA GLU A 628 -11.28 14.19 21.29
C GLU A 628 -11.18 14.76 19.88
N PRO A 629 -11.75 14.07 18.89
CA PRO A 629 -11.77 14.58 17.53
C PRO A 629 -12.39 15.98 17.46
N LEU A 630 -11.87 16.83 16.59
CA LEU A 630 -12.50 18.10 16.28
C LEU A 630 -13.86 17.79 15.63
N LYS A 631 -14.93 18.39 16.18
CA LYS A 631 -16.29 18.27 15.65
C LYS A 631 -16.50 19.31 14.55
N ASP A 632 -17.53 19.10 13.74
CA ASP A 632 -17.96 20.08 12.75
C ASP A 632 -18.25 21.42 13.44
N GLY A 633 -17.66 22.51 12.95
CA GLY A 633 -17.69 23.82 13.60
C GLY A 633 -16.54 24.12 14.58
N ASP A 634 -15.83 23.12 15.14
CA ASP A 634 -14.70 23.40 16.05
C ASP A 634 -13.50 24.06 15.34
N CYS A 635 -13.43 23.85 14.02
CA CYS A 635 -12.45 24.43 13.12
C CYS A 635 -13.15 24.80 11.81
N ALA A 636 -13.01 26.06 11.38
CA ALA A 636 -13.37 26.47 10.03
C ALA A 636 -12.09 26.72 9.21
N VAL A 637 -12.22 26.67 7.89
CA VAL A 637 -11.18 27.04 6.95
C VAL A 637 -11.80 28.03 5.98
N ASP A 638 -11.12 29.13 5.72
CA ASP A 638 -11.72 30.27 5.03
C ASP A 638 -11.96 30.02 3.53
N TRP A 639 -11.22 29.08 2.94
CA TRP A 639 -11.24 28.77 1.50
C TRP A 639 -11.96 27.47 1.16
N THR A 640 -12.29 26.61 2.14
CA THR A 640 -13.00 25.35 1.89
C THR A 640 -13.83 24.89 3.09
N ARG A 641 -14.87 24.10 2.83
CA ARG A 641 -15.59 23.41 3.90
C ARG A 641 -14.76 22.23 4.43
N VAL A 642 -14.74 22.12 5.75
CA VAL A 642 -14.05 21.06 6.50
C VAL A 642 -14.84 19.76 6.41
N ILE A 643 -14.18 18.63 6.17
CA ILE A 643 -14.76 17.29 6.34
C ILE A 643 -14.45 16.72 7.72
N ALA A 644 -15.35 15.92 8.29
CA ALA A 644 -15.13 15.23 9.55
C ALA A 644 -15.68 13.78 9.53
N PRO A 645 -15.06 12.86 8.75
CA PRO A 645 -15.54 11.49 8.67
C PRO A 645 -15.41 10.74 10.00
N VAL A 646 -16.50 10.09 10.42
CA VAL A 646 -16.58 9.31 11.67
C VAL A 646 -16.92 7.85 11.39
N LEU A 647 -16.71 7.01 12.41
CA LEU A 647 -17.25 5.65 12.43
C LEU A 647 -18.72 5.72 12.80
N GLU A 648 -19.56 5.00 12.07
CA GLU A 648 -21.02 4.99 12.27
C GLU A 648 -21.52 3.62 12.73
N GLY A 649 -20.63 2.62 12.82
CA GLY A 649 -21.00 1.25 13.19
C GLY A 649 -21.77 0.55 12.07
N ARG A 650 -21.37 0.83 10.82
CA ARG A 650 -21.86 0.19 9.59
C ARG A 650 -21.43 -1.28 9.51
N ILE A 651 -20.27 -1.61 10.06
CA ILE A 651 -19.72 -2.97 10.06
C ILE A 651 -19.59 -3.46 11.49
N ARG A 652 -20.30 -4.53 11.84
CA ARG A 652 -20.35 -5.06 13.20
C ARG A 652 -19.92 -6.51 13.20
N MET A 653 -19.02 -6.85 14.11
CA MET A 653 -18.55 -8.21 14.32
C MET A 653 -19.17 -8.76 15.60
N VAL A 654 -19.80 -9.94 15.52
CA VAL A 654 -20.38 -10.64 16.67
C VAL A 654 -19.42 -11.75 17.10
N GLY A 655 -19.20 -11.91 18.40
CA GLY A 655 -18.49 -13.08 18.95
C GLY A 655 -16.95 -13.03 18.99
N GLY A 656 -16.34 -11.86 18.79
CA GLY A 656 -14.89 -11.68 19.03
C GLY A 656 -14.62 -11.12 20.43
N ASP A 657 -13.75 -11.78 21.21
CA ASP A 657 -13.29 -11.29 22.52
C ASP A 657 -12.78 -9.85 22.40
N SER A 658 -13.35 -8.98 23.23
CA SER A 658 -13.05 -7.55 23.41
C SER A 658 -11.64 -7.27 23.89
#